data_AF-A0A4D9EH66-F1
#
_entry.id   AF-A0A4D9EH66-F1
#
_cell.length_a   1.000
_cell.length_b   1.000
_cell.length_c   1.000
_cell.angle_alpha   90.00
_cell.angle_beta   90.00
_cell.angle_gamma   90.00
#
_symmetry.space_group_name_H-M   'P 1'
#
loop_
_entity.id
_entity.type
_entity.pdbx_description
1 polymer ?
#
loop_
_entity_poly.entity_id
_entity_poly.type
_entity_poly.pdbx_seq_one_letter_code
_entity_poly.pdbx_strand_id
1 'polypeptide(L)'
;MGVVVKSSPEWLLPARNLEHLLPSAVALSFRISSAEMDSTSQNNLKRNKSEKKLLRKQIKARNTLMRHEGIECVSYTTQNLVIANGGLGNGVNRHQLLRLVEECGLVEALLMPPNKPYSVVKYGSTEEAKKACDTLNGKEITLEDSDQNVTLYVNFVEKVHWEDIIPISLPPGLMMVEELVSPEEEQKMLESIDWTENEVIQNAQKSLKHRMVKHFGYEFRYDNNNVDKDKPLPGGLPEICSTLLEKCLKQGYIKHKPDQLTINQYEPGQGIPPHIDTHSAFEDEIISLSLGAEIVMDFKHPDGRTVAVMLPQRSLLVMTGESRYLWTHGITPRKFDIVHASERQKVGSVTPDVGDLTLNRRGTRTSFTFRKVRRSPCNCTYPSVCDSQQGRQREESPSFHDSETEASKLEQDYVHKVYEEIATHFSSTRHSPWPKIVEFLRTLPKGSIVADVGCGNGKYLGINKDLYMIGCDRSQNLVDICGEKKFQAFVCDALSVPVRNSSCDACISIAVIHHFSTAERRLVAVRELARLLRPGGKALIYVWAMEQEYNKQKSKYLKEKRASKGKEEEINTDVAWGLFCDQMHDNGSQDSACSDRVLNDSKDKGGNAKQVINSKLPVHTNRTSFHSQDVLVPWHLKGGTNKKGECVKALQLPAGSKELQEFSPVFHRYYHVFCEGELEAACKTLDCIRIQKSYYDQGNWCVVLEKQ
;
A
#
# COMPACT_ATOMS: atom_id res chain seq x y z
N MET A 1 -20.83 -22.37 61.06
CA MET A 1 -19.87 -22.38 62.18
C MET A 1 -18.64 -23.14 61.71
N GLY A 2 -17.46 -22.59 61.42
CA GLY A 2 -16.89 -21.27 61.67
C GLY A 2 -15.62 -21.43 62.52
N VAL A 3 -14.44 -21.17 61.96
CA VAL A 3 -13.18 -20.77 62.65
C VAL A 3 -12.28 -20.12 61.58
N VAL A 4 -12.39 -18.82 61.26
CA VAL A 4 -11.75 -17.63 61.85
C VAL A 4 -10.21 -17.73 62.00
N VAL A 5 -9.51 -17.04 61.11
CA VAL A 5 -8.09 -16.64 61.20
C VAL A 5 -8.04 -15.13 61.42
N LYS A 6 -7.27 -14.63 62.39
CA LYS A 6 -6.93 -13.21 62.53
C LYS A 6 -5.52 -12.99 63.10
N SER A 7 -4.97 -11.86 62.65
CA SER A 7 -3.97 -10.93 63.25
C SER A 7 -2.48 -11.28 63.26
N SER A 8 -1.73 -10.64 62.34
CA SER A 8 -0.71 -9.55 62.51
C SER A 8 0.00 -9.33 63.87
N PRO A 9 1.08 -8.51 63.96
CA PRO A 9 2.28 -8.33 63.11
C PRO A 9 3.61 -8.20 63.95
N GLU A 10 4.73 -7.93 63.23
CA GLU A 10 5.80 -6.96 63.57
C GLU A 10 7.15 -7.36 64.28
N TRP A 11 8.25 -6.85 63.67
CA TRP A 11 9.57 -6.40 64.17
C TRP A 11 10.81 -7.32 64.42
N LEU A 12 11.93 -6.86 63.83
CA LEU A 12 13.34 -6.78 64.30
C LEU A 12 14.46 -7.66 63.67
N LEU A 13 15.46 -6.94 63.13
CA LEU A 13 16.86 -7.27 62.76
C LEU A 13 17.67 -7.86 63.98
N PRO A 14 18.97 -8.25 63.93
CA PRO A 14 20.05 -7.95 62.94
C PRO A 14 21.19 -9.02 62.70
N ALA A 15 22.08 -8.68 61.75
CA ALA A 15 23.57 -8.78 61.72
C ALA A 15 24.39 -10.10 61.86
N ARG A 16 25.25 -10.28 60.82
CA ARG A 16 26.71 -10.60 60.78
C ARG A 16 27.28 -12.03 60.92
N ASN A 17 28.14 -12.33 59.92
CA ASN A 17 29.45 -13.02 59.91
C ASN A 17 29.53 -14.56 60.00
N LEU A 18 30.10 -15.20 58.97
CA LEU A 18 31.35 -16.00 59.03
C LEU A 18 31.75 -16.56 57.64
N GLU A 19 32.69 -15.85 57.02
CA GLU A 19 33.99 -16.27 56.44
C GLU A 19 34.33 -17.71 55.95
N HIS A 20 35.08 -17.68 54.83
CA HIS A 20 36.25 -18.49 54.41
C HIS A 20 36.09 -19.74 53.51
N LEU A 21 36.61 -19.64 52.27
CA LEU A 21 37.85 -20.32 51.79
C LEU A 21 38.28 -19.87 50.35
N LEU A 22 39.40 -19.10 50.28
CA LEU A 22 40.54 -19.02 49.30
C LEU A 22 40.33 -18.87 47.75
N PRO A 23 41.35 -18.41 46.96
CA PRO A 23 42.50 -17.53 47.23
C PRO A 23 42.71 -16.38 46.20
N SER A 24 43.71 -15.56 46.52
CA SER A 24 44.12 -14.23 46.02
C SER A 24 44.49 -14.06 44.53
N ALA A 25 44.06 -12.94 43.94
CA ALA A 25 44.71 -12.30 42.80
C ALA A 25 45.33 -10.95 43.24
N VAL A 26 46.63 -10.81 43.00
CA VAL A 26 47.44 -9.63 43.26
C VAL A 26 47.10 -8.53 42.25
N ALA A 27 46.81 -7.34 42.76
CA ALA A 27 46.63 -6.13 41.98
C ALA A 27 47.97 -5.64 41.41
N LEU A 28 48.05 -5.53 40.08
CA LEU A 28 49.07 -4.76 39.38
C LEU A 28 48.37 -3.67 38.58
N SER A 29 48.34 -2.49 39.19
CA SER A 29 48.12 -1.21 38.50
C SER A 29 49.28 -0.97 37.54
N PHE A 30 49.03 -1.12 36.24
CA PHE A 30 49.88 -0.53 35.20
C PHE A 30 49.11 0.55 34.45
N ARG A 31 49.53 1.80 34.71
CA ARG A 31 49.36 2.93 33.80
C ARG A 31 50.06 2.58 32.48
N ILE A 32 49.33 2.61 31.38
CA ILE A 32 49.89 2.72 30.02
C ILE A 32 49.40 4.08 29.53
N SER A 33 50.17 5.15 29.80
CA SER A 33 51.25 5.65 28.95
C SER A 33 50.77 5.94 27.53
N SER A 34 50.53 7.22 27.29
CA SER A 34 50.48 7.86 25.98
C SER A 34 51.79 7.67 25.22
N ALA A 35 51.96 6.56 24.51
CA ALA A 35 53.00 6.37 23.50
C ALA A 35 52.74 5.06 22.75
N GLU A 36 52.08 5.14 21.59
CA GLU A 36 52.31 4.32 20.38
C GLU A 36 51.32 4.79 19.30
N MET A 37 51.44 6.08 18.94
CA MET A 37 51.10 6.59 17.62
C MET A 37 52.42 6.79 16.88
N ASP A 38 53.03 5.73 16.34
CA ASP A 38 53.99 5.86 15.24
C ASP A 38 54.30 4.51 14.56
N SER A 39 53.45 4.12 13.59
CA SER A 39 53.86 3.24 12.48
C SER A 39 52.95 3.39 11.24
N THR A 40 52.37 4.58 11.05
CA THR A 40 51.85 5.03 9.74
C THR A 40 52.47 6.37 9.38
N SER A 41 53.78 6.47 9.56
CA SER A 41 54.64 7.55 9.09
C SER A 41 55.18 7.19 7.70
N GLN A 42 54.26 6.98 6.75
CA GLN A 42 54.51 7.08 5.31
C GLN A 42 53.14 7.17 4.58
N ASN A 43 52.97 8.19 3.76
CA ASN A 43 51.76 8.58 2.98
C ASN A 43 50.73 9.56 3.57
N ASN A 44 51.14 10.45 4.49
CA ASN A 44 50.56 11.80 4.53
C ASN A 44 51.23 12.70 3.47
N LEU A 45 51.15 12.31 2.19
CA LEU A 45 51.24 13.30 1.12
C LEU A 45 50.07 14.27 1.32
N LYS A 46 50.30 15.58 1.10
CA LYS A 46 49.28 16.63 1.13
C LYS A 46 48.14 16.30 0.16
N ARG A 47 47.19 15.47 0.59
CA ARG A 47 46.05 15.06 -0.23
C ARG A 47 45.24 16.28 -0.60
N ASN A 48 45.03 16.45 -1.90
CA ASN A 48 44.35 17.61 -2.45
C ASN A 48 42.88 17.61 -1.99
N LYS A 49 42.22 18.78 -2.01
CA LYS A 49 40.83 18.92 -1.51
C LYS A 49 39.86 17.97 -2.24
N SER A 50 40.12 17.68 -3.52
CA SER A 50 39.42 16.72 -4.37
C SER A 50 39.58 15.28 -3.88
N GLU A 51 40.79 14.82 -3.59
CA GLU A 51 41.09 13.46 -3.12
C GLU A 51 40.46 13.18 -1.74
N LYS A 52 40.49 14.18 -0.84
CA LYS A 52 39.80 14.09 0.46
C LYS A 52 38.28 13.99 0.28
N LYS A 53 37.71 14.67 -0.72
CA LYS A 53 36.27 14.58 -1.04
C LYS A 53 35.92 13.22 -1.64
N LEU A 54 36.75 12.69 -2.54
CA LEU A 54 36.58 11.37 -3.15
C LEU A 54 36.62 10.26 -2.08
N LEU A 55 37.64 10.26 -1.22
CA LEU A 55 37.76 9.28 -0.14
C LEU A 55 36.57 9.31 0.82
N ARG A 56 36.07 10.50 1.19
CA ARG A 56 34.85 10.64 2.01
C ARG A 56 33.62 10.05 1.33
N LYS A 57 33.47 10.24 0.02
CA LYS A 57 32.35 9.67 -0.75
C LYS A 57 32.47 8.16 -0.91
N GLN A 58 33.67 7.63 -1.14
CA GLN A 58 33.96 6.20 -1.20
C GLN A 58 33.66 5.52 0.14
N ILE A 59 34.09 6.10 1.27
CA ILE A 59 33.76 5.62 2.62
C ILE A 59 32.24 5.65 2.86
N LYS A 60 31.56 6.70 2.39
CA LYS A 60 30.09 6.77 2.48
C LYS A 60 29.43 5.66 1.65
N ALA A 61 29.91 5.39 0.45
CA ALA A 61 29.42 4.29 -0.40
C ALA A 61 29.64 2.93 0.28
N ARG A 62 30.85 2.67 0.80
CA ARG A 62 31.19 1.47 1.59
C ARG A 62 30.24 1.27 2.78
N ASN A 63 30.03 2.32 3.57
CA ASN A 63 29.12 2.25 4.72
C ASN A 63 27.65 2.03 4.31
N THR A 64 27.27 2.50 3.13
CA THR A 64 25.92 2.30 2.58
C THR A 64 25.74 0.86 2.10
N LEU A 65 26.73 0.31 1.38
CA LEU A 65 26.77 -1.09 0.95
C LEU A 65 26.71 -2.02 2.18
N MET A 66 27.48 -1.76 3.23
CA MET A 66 27.41 -2.54 4.46
C MET A 66 26.05 -2.45 5.16
N ARG A 67 25.52 -1.23 5.33
CA ARG A 67 24.29 -1.02 6.10
C ARG A 67 23.04 -1.56 5.41
N HIS A 68 22.96 -1.45 4.09
CA HIS A 68 21.74 -1.75 3.33
C HIS A 68 21.80 -3.07 2.57
N GLU A 69 23.00 -3.54 2.22
CA GLU A 69 23.21 -4.71 1.35
C GLU A 69 24.08 -5.79 2.01
N GLY A 70 24.62 -5.55 3.22
CA GLY A 70 25.45 -6.52 3.93
C GLY A 70 26.81 -6.81 3.28
N ILE A 71 27.24 -6.00 2.29
CA ILE A 71 28.48 -6.25 1.52
C ILE A 71 29.70 -5.72 2.27
N GLU A 72 30.50 -6.63 2.83
CA GLU A 72 31.74 -6.32 3.54
C GLU A 72 32.88 -5.96 2.60
N CYS A 73 33.17 -4.66 2.53
CA CYS A 73 34.33 -4.16 1.82
C CYS A 73 35.58 -4.28 2.69
N VAL A 74 36.68 -4.77 2.11
CA VAL A 74 37.98 -4.93 2.76
C VAL A 74 38.96 -3.85 2.31
N SER A 75 40.03 -3.64 3.08
CA SER A 75 41.07 -2.64 2.80
C SER A 75 42.30 -3.19 2.08
N TYR A 76 42.44 -4.52 2.01
CA TYR A 76 43.49 -5.20 1.25
C TYR A 76 42.99 -5.61 -0.14
N THR A 77 43.91 -5.84 -1.06
CA THR A 77 43.59 -6.16 -2.46
C THR A 77 43.04 -7.57 -2.60
N THR A 78 41.89 -7.70 -3.26
CA THR A 78 41.27 -8.98 -3.63
C THR A 78 40.98 -8.98 -5.14
N GLN A 79 40.70 -10.15 -5.71
CA GLN A 79 40.26 -10.27 -7.12
C GLN A 79 38.86 -9.70 -7.37
N ASN A 80 38.05 -9.55 -6.32
CA ASN A 80 36.65 -9.15 -6.40
C ASN A 80 36.49 -7.68 -6.00
N LEU A 81 35.81 -6.91 -6.85
CA LEU A 81 35.49 -5.50 -6.57
C LEU A 81 33.99 -5.28 -6.63
N VAL A 82 33.47 -4.48 -5.70
CA VAL A 82 32.14 -3.89 -5.81
C VAL A 82 32.25 -2.48 -6.38
N ILE A 83 31.47 -2.21 -7.43
CA ILE A 83 31.38 -0.91 -8.10
C ILE A 83 30.05 -0.27 -7.70
N ALA A 84 30.08 0.56 -6.65
CA ALA A 84 28.92 1.34 -6.25
C ALA A 84 28.57 2.40 -7.29
N ASN A 85 27.27 2.63 -7.46
CA ASN A 85 26.62 3.38 -8.53
C ASN A 85 26.75 2.74 -9.93
N GLY A 86 27.52 1.66 -10.08
CA GLY A 86 27.73 0.93 -11.33
C GLY A 86 26.71 -0.18 -11.59
N GLY A 87 25.51 -0.12 -11.02
CA GLY A 87 24.49 -1.17 -11.16
C GLY A 87 23.32 -0.79 -12.07
N LEU A 88 22.54 -1.80 -12.47
CA LEU A 88 21.34 -1.63 -13.32
C LEU A 88 20.31 -0.70 -12.67
N GLY A 89 20.17 -0.73 -11.33
CA GLY A 89 19.26 0.14 -10.58
C GLY A 89 19.65 1.62 -10.62
N ASN A 90 20.87 1.94 -11.07
CA ASN A 90 21.33 3.31 -11.27
C ASN A 90 21.47 3.67 -12.76
N GLY A 91 20.88 2.87 -13.66
CA GLY A 91 20.84 3.13 -15.10
C GLY A 91 22.10 2.73 -15.88
N VAL A 92 23.08 2.09 -15.24
CA VAL A 92 24.34 1.71 -15.91
C VAL A 92 24.13 0.44 -16.73
N ASN A 93 24.39 0.52 -18.04
CA ASN A 93 24.30 -0.62 -18.94
C ASN A 93 25.48 -1.59 -18.75
N ARG A 94 25.24 -2.89 -18.92
CA ARG A 94 26.28 -3.93 -18.86
C ARG A 94 27.39 -3.71 -19.88
N HIS A 95 27.07 -3.45 -21.14
CA HIS A 95 28.08 -3.22 -22.19
C HIS A 95 28.93 -1.98 -21.90
N GLN A 96 28.31 -0.93 -21.36
CA GLN A 96 29.01 0.27 -20.97
C GLN A 96 30.01 -0.02 -19.85
N LEU A 97 29.56 -0.71 -18.79
CA LEU A 97 30.42 -1.02 -17.65
C LEU A 97 31.49 -2.04 -18.01
N LEU A 98 31.14 -3.08 -18.77
CA LEU A 98 32.05 -4.15 -19.20
C LEU A 98 33.24 -3.57 -19.97
N ARG A 99 32.99 -2.67 -20.93
CA ARG A 99 34.07 -1.96 -21.65
C ARG A 99 35.03 -1.24 -20.70
N LEU A 100 34.51 -0.57 -19.67
CA LEU A 100 35.31 0.17 -18.69
C LEU A 100 36.13 -0.75 -17.78
N VAL A 101 35.57 -1.90 -17.39
CA VAL A 101 36.28 -2.85 -16.53
C VAL A 101 37.31 -3.68 -17.30
N GLU A 102 37.06 -3.99 -18.57
CA GLU A 102 38.00 -4.70 -19.47
C GLU A 102 39.23 -3.84 -19.84
N GLU A 103 39.10 -2.51 -19.91
CA GLU A 103 40.27 -1.60 -20.05
C GLU A 103 41.32 -1.80 -18.94
N CYS A 104 40.88 -2.29 -17.77
CA CYS A 104 41.74 -2.43 -16.59
C CYS A 104 42.45 -3.80 -16.54
N GLY A 105 41.86 -4.87 -17.09
CA GLY A 105 42.41 -6.23 -17.09
C GLY A 105 41.39 -7.28 -17.53
N LEU A 106 41.76 -8.56 -17.46
CA LEU A 106 40.88 -9.67 -17.84
C LEU A 106 39.75 -9.85 -16.81
N VAL A 107 38.51 -9.65 -17.25
CA VAL A 107 37.30 -9.83 -16.43
C VAL A 107 36.83 -11.28 -16.51
N GLU A 108 36.90 -12.01 -15.40
CA GLU A 108 36.38 -13.39 -15.31
C GLU A 108 34.86 -13.41 -15.17
N ALA A 109 34.31 -12.45 -14.42
CA ALA A 109 32.87 -12.33 -14.23
C ALA A 109 32.48 -10.88 -13.93
N LEU A 110 31.38 -10.44 -14.54
CA LEU A 110 30.70 -9.19 -14.19
C LEU A 110 29.27 -9.52 -13.75
N LEU A 111 28.98 -9.27 -12.49
CA LEU A 111 27.69 -9.48 -11.85
C LEU A 111 26.95 -8.14 -11.74
N MET A 112 25.74 -8.07 -12.28
CA MET A 112 24.91 -6.87 -12.14
C MET A 112 23.55 -7.25 -11.55
N PRO A 113 23.41 -7.26 -10.20
CA PRO A 113 22.16 -7.64 -9.57
C PRO A 113 20.99 -6.75 -10.02
N PRO A 114 19.80 -7.34 -10.30
CA PRO A 114 18.67 -6.60 -10.83
C PRO A 114 18.19 -5.54 -9.83
N ASN A 115 17.85 -4.35 -10.32
CA ASN A 115 17.39 -3.19 -9.53
C ASN A 115 18.36 -2.71 -8.43
N LYS A 116 19.61 -3.19 -8.39
CA LYS A 116 20.61 -2.73 -7.42
C LYS A 116 21.47 -1.61 -7.99
N PRO A 117 21.86 -0.61 -7.18
CA PRO A 117 22.69 0.50 -7.61
C PRO A 117 24.19 0.16 -7.60
N TYR A 118 24.57 -1.12 -7.61
CA TYR A 118 25.95 -1.57 -7.65
C TYR A 118 26.09 -2.80 -8.54
N SER A 119 27.32 -3.09 -8.93
CA SER A 119 27.73 -4.30 -9.62
C SER A 119 28.96 -4.87 -8.94
N VAL A 120 29.28 -6.12 -9.23
CA VAL A 120 30.46 -6.80 -8.72
C VAL A 120 31.26 -7.37 -9.88
N VAL A 121 32.56 -7.13 -9.90
CA VAL A 121 33.46 -7.62 -10.94
C VAL A 121 34.53 -8.50 -10.31
N LYS A 122 34.85 -9.62 -10.97
CA LYS A 122 35.95 -10.50 -10.64
C LYS A 122 36.99 -10.44 -11.76
N TYR A 123 38.23 -10.14 -11.39
CA TYR A 123 39.37 -10.13 -12.31
C TYR A 123 40.19 -11.41 -12.19
N GLY A 124 40.96 -11.74 -13.24
CA GLY A 124 41.88 -12.88 -13.25
C GLY A 124 42.99 -12.78 -12.20
N SER A 125 43.45 -11.56 -11.89
CA SER A 125 44.50 -11.32 -10.89
C SER A 125 44.17 -10.20 -9.91
N THR A 126 44.81 -10.22 -8.73
CA THR A 126 44.71 -9.16 -7.72
C THR A 126 45.32 -7.84 -8.19
N GLU A 127 46.31 -7.91 -9.07
CA GLU A 127 47.01 -6.78 -9.67
C GLU A 127 46.09 -6.00 -10.62
N GLU A 128 45.34 -6.73 -11.46
CA GLU A 128 44.33 -6.14 -12.36
C GLU A 128 43.17 -5.53 -11.57
N ALA A 129 42.69 -6.19 -10.52
CA ALA A 129 41.66 -5.64 -9.65
C ALA A 129 42.15 -4.37 -8.93
N LYS A 130 43.41 -4.33 -8.50
CA LYS A 130 44.02 -3.12 -7.93
C LYS A 130 44.08 -1.98 -8.94
N LYS A 131 44.56 -2.26 -10.16
CA LYS A 131 44.59 -1.28 -11.26
C LYS A 131 43.20 -0.75 -11.57
N ALA A 132 42.17 -1.61 -11.60
CA ALA A 132 40.79 -1.22 -11.79
C ALA A 132 40.27 -0.33 -10.66
N CYS A 133 40.55 -0.67 -9.40
CA CYS A 133 40.18 0.16 -8.25
C CYS A 133 40.83 1.55 -8.31
N ASP A 134 42.11 1.64 -8.65
CA ASP A 134 42.83 2.91 -8.74
C ASP A 134 42.36 3.78 -9.92
N THR A 135 41.96 3.15 -11.03
CA THR A 135 41.57 3.84 -12.27
C THR A 135 40.09 4.24 -12.30
N LEU A 136 39.19 3.38 -11.82
CA LEU A 136 37.76 3.55 -11.94
C LEU A 136 37.14 4.27 -10.74
N ASN A 137 37.79 4.26 -9.56
CA ASN A 137 37.25 4.91 -8.38
C ASN A 137 37.21 6.44 -8.54
N GLY A 138 36.01 7.01 -8.57
CA GLY A 138 35.79 8.43 -8.82
C GLY A 138 35.62 8.79 -10.29
N LYS A 139 35.69 7.83 -11.23
CA LYS A 139 35.41 8.05 -12.66
C LYS A 139 33.94 8.41 -12.85
N GLU A 140 33.67 9.48 -13.58
CA GLU A 140 32.31 9.85 -14.00
C GLU A 140 32.02 9.22 -15.36
N ILE A 141 30.86 8.58 -15.47
CA ILE A 141 30.36 8.00 -16.71
C ILE A 141 29.06 8.72 -17.07
N THR A 142 28.93 9.12 -18.33
CA THR A 142 27.66 9.62 -18.88
C THR A 142 26.86 8.43 -19.36
N LEU A 143 25.63 8.26 -18.87
CA LEU A 143 24.79 7.12 -19.25
C LEU A 143 24.46 7.21 -20.75
N GLU A 144 24.65 6.14 -21.51
CA GLU A 144 24.44 6.15 -22.98
C GLU A 144 23.01 6.54 -23.37
N ASP A 145 22.04 6.30 -22.49
CA ASP A 145 20.62 6.57 -22.71
C ASP A 145 20.06 7.77 -21.92
N SER A 146 20.91 8.55 -21.23
CA SER A 146 20.50 9.79 -20.55
C SER A 146 21.66 10.77 -20.33
N ASP A 147 21.43 12.08 -20.41
CA ASP A 147 22.43 13.13 -20.10
C ASP A 147 22.81 13.22 -18.60
N GLN A 148 22.57 12.16 -17.83
CA GLN A 148 22.92 12.07 -16.43
C GLN A 148 24.33 11.47 -16.28
N ASN A 149 25.15 12.12 -15.46
CA ASN A 149 26.47 11.63 -15.10
C ASN A 149 26.40 10.85 -13.78
N VAL A 150 27.03 9.69 -13.77
CA VAL A 150 27.15 8.81 -12.60
C VAL A 150 28.61 8.69 -12.21
N THR A 151 28.95 8.97 -10.95
CA THR A 151 30.29 8.72 -10.43
C THR A 151 30.38 7.32 -9.83
N LEU A 152 31.34 6.52 -10.30
CA LEU A 152 31.60 5.17 -9.79
C LEU A 152 32.46 5.22 -8.51
N TYR A 153 32.17 4.36 -7.53
CA TYR A 153 33.01 4.18 -6.34
C TYR A 153 33.36 2.70 -6.16
N VAL A 154 34.64 2.38 -6.22
CA VAL A 154 35.12 0.98 -6.25
C VAL A 154 35.68 0.59 -4.89
N ASN A 155 35.36 -0.60 -4.41
CA ASN A 155 35.91 -1.16 -3.17
C ASN A 155 36.19 -2.66 -3.33
N PHE A 156 37.22 -3.17 -2.64
CA PHE A 156 37.53 -4.60 -2.59
C PHE A 156 36.53 -5.35 -1.71
N VAL A 157 36.21 -6.60 -2.06
CA VAL A 157 35.35 -7.49 -1.27
C VAL A 157 35.96 -8.90 -1.20
N GLU A 158 35.78 -9.60 -0.08
CA GLU A 158 36.37 -10.93 0.15
C GLU A 158 35.55 -12.03 -0.56
N LYS A 159 34.25 -12.02 -0.34
CA LYS A 159 33.29 -12.99 -0.85
C LYS A 159 32.13 -12.25 -1.50
N VAL A 160 31.69 -12.78 -2.64
CA VAL A 160 30.47 -12.36 -3.31
C VAL A 160 29.43 -13.40 -2.97
N HIS A 161 28.31 -12.99 -2.38
CA HIS A 161 27.16 -13.88 -2.21
C HIS A 161 26.46 -14.01 -3.55
N TRP A 162 26.72 -15.14 -4.22
CA TRP A 162 25.98 -15.60 -5.39
C TRP A 162 24.68 -16.21 -4.88
N GLU A 163 23.69 -15.38 -4.58
CA GLU A 163 22.36 -15.91 -4.30
C GLU A 163 21.77 -16.37 -5.63
N ASP A 164 21.88 -17.68 -5.88
CA ASP A 164 21.23 -18.39 -6.98
C ASP A 164 19.71 -18.22 -6.83
N ILE A 165 19.14 -17.17 -7.42
CA ILE A 165 17.69 -17.10 -7.55
C ILE A 165 17.33 -18.17 -8.60
N ILE A 166 16.84 -19.29 -8.10
CA ILE A 166 16.39 -20.46 -8.84
C ILE A 166 15.48 -20.02 -9.99
N PRO A 167 15.63 -20.57 -11.22
CA PRO A 167 14.74 -20.27 -12.33
C PRO A 167 13.31 -20.68 -11.96
N ILE A 168 12.44 -19.68 -11.76
CA ILE A 168 11.02 -19.94 -11.56
C ILE A 168 10.43 -20.21 -12.95
N SER A 169 10.00 -21.45 -13.17
CA SER A 169 9.21 -21.83 -14.35
C SER A 169 8.07 -20.85 -14.57
N LEU A 170 7.69 -20.60 -15.84
CA LEU A 170 6.53 -19.78 -16.16
C LEU A 170 5.29 -20.23 -15.36
N PRO A 171 4.40 -19.30 -14.97
CA PRO A 171 3.15 -19.64 -14.30
C PRO A 171 2.40 -20.76 -15.03
N PRO A 172 1.87 -21.77 -14.32
CA PRO A 172 1.13 -22.86 -14.96
C PRO A 172 -0.03 -22.33 -15.83
N GLY A 173 -0.10 -22.78 -17.09
CA GLY A 173 -1.10 -22.33 -18.06
C GLY A 173 -0.74 -21.05 -18.82
N LEU A 174 0.45 -20.48 -18.58
CA LEU A 174 1.03 -19.41 -19.38
C LEU A 174 1.84 -19.99 -20.54
N MET A 175 1.60 -19.48 -21.75
CA MET A 175 2.34 -19.83 -22.96
C MET A 175 2.68 -18.57 -23.74
N MET A 176 3.84 -18.56 -24.39
CA MET A 176 4.27 -17.49 -25.29
C MET A 176 4.52 -18.07 -26.67
N VAL A 177 3.98 -17.42 -27.70
CA VAL A 177 4.20 -17.76 -29.11
C VAL A 177 4.87 -16.58 -29.78
N GLU A 178 6.14 -16.73 -30.15
CA GLU A 178 6.89 -15.69 -30.87
C GLU A 178 6.52 -15.66 -32.36
N GLU A 179 6.76 -14.51 -33.00
CA GLU A 179 6.62 -14.30 -34.45
C GLU A 179 5.29 -14.86 -35.00
N LEU A 180 4.19 -14.64 -34.26
CA LEU A 180 2.87 -15.11 -34.66
C LEU A 180 2.36 -14.34 -35.88
N VAL A 181 2.71 -13.06 -35.99
CA VAL A 181 2.35 -12.18 -37.11
C VAL A 181 3.61 -11.74 -37.84
N SER A 182 3.53 -11.54 -39.16
CA SER A 182 4.65 -10.99 -39.92
C SER A 182 4.83 -9.49 -39.66
N PRO A 183 6.00 -8.90 -39.96
CA PRO A 183 6.19 -7.44 -39.87
C PRO A 183 5.16 -6.64 -40.68
N GLU A 184 4.74 -7.15 -41.84
CA GLU A 184 3.72 -6.50 -42.68
C GLU A 184 2.32 -6.59 -42.05
N GLU A 185 2.00 -7.70 -41.38
CA GLU A 185 0.75 -7.85 -40.62
C GLU A 185 0.74 -6.94 -39.39
N GLU A 186 1.86 -6.85 -38.65
CA GLU A 186 2.05 -5.94 -37.52
C GLU A 186 1.81 -4.48 -37.95
N GLN A 187 2.43 -4.06 -39.05
CA GLN A 187 2.27 -2.71 -39.58
C GLN A 187 0.81 -2.41 -39.93
N LYS A 188 0.14 -3.31 -40.67
CA LYS A 188 -1.28 -3.17 -41.02
C LYS A 188 -2.18 -3.07 -39.79
N MET A 189 -1.93 -3.90 -38.77
CA MET A 189 -2.70 -3.85 -37.52
C MET A 189 -2.49 -2.52 -36.79
N LEU A 190 -1.26 -2.02 -36.70
CA LEU A 190 -0.97 -0.73 -36.05
C LEU A 190 -1.59 0.46 -36.80
N GLU A 191 -1.52 0.47 -38.13
CA GLU A 191 -2.09 1.52 -38.99
C GLU A 191 -3.62 1.50 -39.01
N SER A 192 -4.24 0.35 -38.80
CA SER A 192 -5.70 0.22 -38.76
C SER A 192 -6.37 0.86 -37.53
N ILE A 193 -5.58 1.25 -36.52
CA ILE A 193 -6.10 1.86 -35.30
C ILE A 193 -6.22 3.36 -35.49
N ASP A 194 -7.43 3.84 -35.73
CA ASP A 194 -7.68 5.27 -35.64
C ASP A 194 -7.79 5.70 -34.16
N TRP A 195 -6.86 6.57 -33.77
CA TRP A 195 -6.84 7.22 -32.46
C TRP A 195 -7.52 8.61 -32.46
N THR A 196 -7.93 9.10 -33.63
CA THR A 196 -8.44 10.46 -33.83
C THR A 196 -9.97 10.57 -33.80
N GLU A 197 -10.70 9.53 -34.23
CA GLU A 197 -12.14 9.41 -34.03
C GLU A 197 -12.47 9.23 -32.55
N ASN A 198 -12.79 10.34 -31.89
CA ASN A 198 -13.54 10.38 -30.63
C ASN A 198 -15.00 9.98 -30.87
N GLU A 199 -15.25 8.86 -31.54
CA GLU A 199 -16.58 8.25 -31.61
C GLU A 199 -16.90 7.63 -30.23
N VAL A 200 -17.40 8.51 -29.36
CA VAL A 200 -18.30 8.23 -28.22
C VAL A 200 -17.83 7.17 -27.21
N ILE A 201 -16.76 7.44 -26.45
CA ILE A 201 -16.66 6.93 -25.06
C ILE A 201 -15.98 7.97 -24.16
N GLN A 202 -16.74 9.00 -23.73
CA GLN A 202 -16.24 10.03 -22.78
C GLN A 202 -15.81 9.46 -21.41
N ASN A 203 -16.19 8.23 -21.07
CA ASN A 203 -15.94 7.63 -19.75
C ASN A 203 -14.60 6.86 -19.65
N ALA A 204 -14.13 6.22 -20.73
CA ALA A 204 -12.89 5.42 -20.70
C ALA A 204 -11.63 6.31 -20.64
N GLN A 205 -11.56 7.37 -21.46
CA GLN A 205 -10.40 8.29 -21.48
C GLN A 205 -10.31 9.18 -20.23
N LYS A 206 -11.43 9.52 -19.57
CA LYS A 206 -11.41 10.32 -18.33
C LYS A 206 -10.85 9.56 -17.12
N SER A 207 -10.91 8.22 -17.12
CA SER A 207 -10.49 7.39 -15.98
C SER A 207 -9.03 6.93 -16.04
N LEU A 208 -8.42 6.87 -17.22
CA LEU A 208 -7.07 6.32 -17.43
C LEU A 208 -6.07 7.41 -17.84
N LYS A 209 -5.46 8.08 -16.85
CA LYS A 209 -4.47 9.17 -17.08
C LYS A 209 -3.12 8.74 -17.69
N HIS A 210 -2.88 7.44 -17.88
CA HIS A 210 -1.53 6.90 -18.08
C HIS A 210 -1.38 5.93 -19.26
N ARG A 211 -2.39 5.72 -20.11
CA ARG A 211 -2.28 4.94 -21.37
C ARG A 211 -3.50 5.19 -22.25
N MET A 212 -3.37 4.97 -23.56
CA MET A 212 -4.53 5.02 -24.47
C MET A 212 -5.18 3.64 -24.57
N VAL A 213 -6.51 3.62 -24.56
CA VAL A 213 -7.29 2.38 -24.61
C VAL A 213 -8.47 2.51 -25.57
N LYS A 214 -8.72 1.45 -26.35
CA LYS A 214 -9.89 1.32 -27.23
C LYS A 214 -10.51 -0.08 -27.05
N HIS A 215 -11.85 -0.17 -27.09
CA HIS A 215 -12.59 -1.42 -26.93
C HIS A 215 -13.39 -1.76 -28.18
N PHE A 216 -13.50 -3.05 -28.48
CA PHE A 216 -14.31 -3.60 -29.57
C PHE A 216 -15.10 -4.82 -29.10
N GLY A 217 -16.23 -5.09 -29.74
CA GLY A 217 -17.18 -6.12 -29.36
C GLY A 217 -17.99 -5.74 -28.12
N TYR A 218 -17.32 -5.57 -26.98
CA TYR A 218 -17.94 -5.08 -25.75
C TYR A 218 -17.07 -4.03 -25.06
N GLU A 219 -17.71 -3.02 -24.48
CA GLU A 219 -17.04 -2.03 -23.65
C GLU A 219 -16.69 -2.63 -22.28
N PHE A 220 -15.43 -2.50 -21.88
CA PHE A 220 -15.02 -2.82 -20.52
C PHE A 220 -15.22 -1.60 -19.63
N ARG A 221 -16.11 -1.74 -18.64
CA ARG A 221 -16.47 -0.68 -17.69
C ARG A 221 -15.52 -0.71 -16.50
N TYR A 222 -14.68 0.32 -16.39
CA TYR A 222 -13.64 0.42 -15.36
C TYR A 222 -14.14 0.77 -13.96
N ASP A 223 -15.36 1.31 -13.85
CA ASP A 223 -16.04 1.62 -12.60
C ASP A 223 -16.44 0.37 -11.82
N ASN A 224 -16.87 -0.69 -12.54
CA ASN A 224 -17.28 -1.96 -11.94
C ASN A 224 -16.38 -3.15 -12.36
N ASN A 225 -15.31 -2.89 -13.13
CA ASN A 225 -14.41 -3.88 -13.72
C ASN A 225 -15.15 -5.03 -14.42
N ASN A 226 -16.23 -4.73 -15.15
CA ASN A 226 -17.04 -5.73 -15.82
C ASN A 226 -17.44 -5.29 -17.22
N VAL A 227 -18.18 -6.15 -17.91
CA VAL A 227 -18.75 -5.93 -19.23
C VAL A 227 -20.27 -5.94 -19.12
N ASP A 228 -20.93 -4.99 -19.77
CA ASP A 228 -22.37 -5.02 -19.93
C ASP A 228 -22.75 -6.05 -21.01
N LYS A 229 -23.24 -7.20 -20.57
CA LYS A 229 -23.51 -8.37 -21.44
C LYS A 229 -24.69 -8.15 -22.39
N ASP A 230 -25.52 -7.14 -22.11
CA ASP A 230 -26.74 -6.81 -22.85
C ASP A 230 -26.52 -5.65 -23.83
N LYS A 231 -25.35 -5.00 -23.79
CA LYS A 231 -25.00 -3.86 -24.64
C LYS A 231 -23.66 -4.05 -25.36
N PRO A 232 -23.60 -4.92 -26.39
CA PRO A 232 -22.42 -5.01 -27.25
C PRO A 232 -22.20 -3.70 -28.02
N LEU A 233 -20.93 -3.37 -28.27
CA LEU A 233 -20.55 -2.25 -29.12
C LEU A 233 -20.91 -2.54 -30.59
N PRO A 234 -21.34 -1.52 -31.36
CA PRO A 234 -21.63 -1.69 -32.78
C PRO A 234 -20.37 -2.09 -33.55
N GLY A 235 -20.51 -2.92 -34.57
CA GLY A 235 -19.41 -3.33 -35.45
C GLY A 235 -18.61 -4.56 -35.00
N GLY A 236 -18.83 -5.09 -33.79
CA GLY A 236 -18.18 -6.33 -33.34
C GLY A 236 -16.65 -6.22 -33.23
N LEU A 237 -15.95 -7.30 -33.57
CA LEU A 237 -14.48 -7.31 -33.63
C LEU A 237 -13.99 -6.83 -35.02
N PRO A 238 -12.90 -6.05 -35.09
CA PRO A 238 -12.34 -5.59 -36.37
C PRO A 238 -11.97 -6.75 -37.29
N GLU A 239 -12.32 -6.65 -38.57
CA GLU A 239 -12.10 -7.71 -39.55
C GLU A 239 -10.61 -8.05 -39.75
N ILE A 240 -9.72 -7.07 -39.56
CA ILE A 240 -8.26 -7.26 -39.56
C ILE A 240 -7.79 -8.32 -38.53
N CYS A 241 -8.55 -8.53 -37.46
CA CYS A 241 -8.24 -9.53 -36.44
C CYS A 241 -8.77 -10.92 -36.79
N SER A 242 -9.67 -11.06 -37.77
CA SER A 242 -10.31 -12.35 -38.10
C SER A 242 -9.30 -13.41 -38.52
N THR A 243 -8.38 -13.07 -39.41
CA THR A 243 -7.32 -13.97 -39.90
C THR A 243 -6.43 -14.47 -38.75
N LEU A 244 -6.07 -13.57 -37.83
CA LEU A 244 -5.28 -13.91 -36.65
C LEU A 244 -6.05 -14.89 -35.74
N LEU A 245 -7.32 -14.61 -35.46
CA LEU A 245 -8.13 -15.45 -34.58
C LEU A 245 -8.37 -16.84 -35.19
N GLU A 246 -8.57 -16.93 -36.50
CA GLU A 246 -8.66 -18.21 -37.22
C GLU A 246 -7.35 -18.99 -37.17
N LYS A 247 -6.21 -18.31 -37.30
CA LYS A 247 -4.89 -18.92 -37.11
C LYS A 247 -4.72 -19.46 -35.68
N CYS A 248 -5.12 -18.70 -34.66
CA CYS A 248 -5.06 -19.12 -33.26
C CYS A 248 -5.96 -20.33 -32.97
N LEU A 249 -7.16 -20.39 -33.55
CA LEU A 249 -8.06 -21.54 -33.45
C LEU A 249 -7.47 -22.79 -34.14
N LYS A 250 -6.95 -22.63 -35.36
CA LYS A 250 -6.38 -23.74 -36.14
C LYS A 250 -5.15 -24.35 -35.48
N GLN A 251 -4.31 -23.52 -34.85
CA GLN A 251 -3.11 -23.96 -34.13
C GLN A 251 -3.41 -24.44 -32.70
N GLY A 252 -4.65 -24.32 -32.23
CA GLY A 252 -5.06 -24.76 -30.89
C GLY A 252 -4.59 -23.87 -29.75
N TYR A 253 -4.20 -22.63 -30.01
CA TYR A 253 -3.85 -21.64 -28.97
C TYR A 253 -5.07 -21.16 -28.19
N ILE A 254 -6.24 -21.19 -28.84
CA ILE A 254 -7.55 -20.92 -28.23
C ILE A 254 -8.52 -22.02 -28.67
N LYS A 255 -9.44 -22.42 -27.77
CA LYS A 255 -10.52 -23.36 -28.10
C LYS A 255 -11.76 -22.62 -28.59
N HIS A 256 -11.96 -21.38 -28.14
CA HIS A 256 -13.14 -20.60 -28.47
C HIS A 256 -12.76 -19.28 -29.15
N LYS A 257 -13.56 -18.87 -30.15
CA LYS A 257 -13.42 -17.55 -30.76
C LYS A 257 -13.78 -16.47 -29.73
N PRO A 258 -12.88 -15.50 -29.45
CA PRO A 258 -13.18 -14.36 -28.58
C PRO A 258 -14.18 -13.42 -29.25
N ASP A 259 -14.90 -12.66 -28.43
CA ASP A 259 -15.92 -11.70 -28.84
C ASP A 259 -15.70 -10.30 -28.22
N GLN A 260 -14.63 -10.12 -27.44
CA GLN A 260 -14.22 -8.85 -26.85
C GLN A 260 -12.72 -8.61 -27.13
N LEU A 261 -12.38 -7.39 -27.57
CA LEU A 261 -11.00 -6.95 -27.78
C LEU A 261 -10.75 -5.62 -27.06
N THR A 262 -9.66 -5.57 -26.30
CA THR A 262 -9.13 -4.33 -25.71
C THR A 262 -7.76 -4.03 -26.31
N ILE A 263 -7.64 -2.87 -26.95
CA ILE A 263 -6.36 -2.36 -27.46
C ILE A 263 -5.79 -1.39 -26.43
N ASN A 264 -4.57 -1.65 -25.95
CA ASN A 264 -3.84 -0.74 -25.07
C ASN A 264 -2.56 -0.26 -25.75
N GLN A 265 -2.32 1.05 -25.78
CA GLN A 265 -1.06 1.65 -26.21
C GLN A 265 -0.33 2.29 -25.03
N TYR A 266 0.95 1.94 -24.89
CA TYR A 266 1.83 2.35 -23.81
C TYR A 266 3.01 3.13 -24.38
N GLU A 267 3.18 4.37 -23.92
CA GLU A 267 4.38 5.16 -24.15
C GLU A 267 5.50 4.78 -23.16
N PRO A 268 6.77 5.04 -23.48
CA PRO A 268 7.89 4.79 -22.57
C PRO A 268 7.69 5.46 -21.20
N GLY A 269 7.67 4.65 -20.13
CA GLY A 269 7.38 5.10 -18.76
C GLY A 269 5.96 4.83 -18.29
N GLN A 270 5.04 4.47 -19.18
CA GLN A 270 3.68 4.05 -18.85
C GLN A 270 3.62 2.56 -18.48
N GLY A 271 2.50 2.15 -17.88
CA GLY A 271 2.30 0.78 -17.43
C GLY A 271 0.86 0.51 -17.00
N ILE A 272 0.63 -0.71 -16.50
CA ILE A 272 -0.65 -1.14 -15.93
C ILE A 272 -0.39 -1.78 -14.56
N PRO A 273 -1.10 -1.35 -13.50
CA PRO A 273 -0.96 -1.96 -12.18
C PRO A 273 -1.20 -3.48 -12.21
N PRO A 274 -0.59 -4.24 -11.30
CA PRO A 274 -0.88 -5.67 -11.16
C PRO A 274 -2.37 -5.92 -10.91
N HIS A 275 -2.99 -6.76 -11.72
CA HIS A 275 -4.42 -7.10 -11.63
C HIS A 275 -4.68 -8.52 -12.15
N ILE A 276 -5.90 -9.02 -11.92
CA ILE A 276 -6.43 -10.26 -12.49
C ILE A 276 -7.66 -9.84 -13.31
N ASP A 277 -7.78 -10.36 -14.52
CA ASP A 277 -8.97 -10.12 -15.35
C ASP A 277 -10.20 -10.78 -14.73
N THR A 278 -11.25 -9.99 -14.49
CA THR A 278 -12.50 -10.37 -13.81
C THR A 278 -13.04 -11.74 -14.25
N HIS A 279 -13.29 -12.64 -13.29
CA HIS A 279 -13.63 -14.03 -13.59
C HIS A 279 -15.07 -14.15 -14.10
N SER A 280 -16.00 -13.32 -13.61
CA SER A 280 -17.40 -13.29 -14.10
C SER A 280 -17.56 -12.68 -15.49
N ALA A 281 -16.60 -11.86 -15.92
CA ALA A 281 -16.66 -11.11 -17.16
C ALA A 281 -16.20 -11.95 -18.34
N PHE A 282 -15.12 -12.72 -18.17
CA PHE A 282 -14.48 -13.45 -19.27
C PHE A 282 -14.27 -14.93 -18.96
N GLU A 283 -14.29 -15.73 -20.02
CA GLU A 283 -13.94 -17.16 -20.00
C GLU A 283 -12.45 -17.37 -19.69
N ASP A 284 -12.02 -18.62 -19.56
CA ASP A 284 -10.64 -19.01 -19.17
C ASP A 284 -9.57 -18.44 -20.13
N GLU A 285 -9.80 -18.52 -21.42
CA GLU A 285 -8.80 -18.20 -22.44
C GLU A 285 -8.68 -16.67 -22.63
N ILE A 286 -7.51 -16.12 -22.29
CA ILE A 286 -7.09 -14.77 -22.72
C ILE A 286 -5.85 -14.88 -23.55
N ILE A 287 -5.89 -14.21 -24.71
CA ILE A 287 -4.70 -14.02 -25.53
C ILE A 287 -4.37 -12.54 -25.68
N SER A 288 -3.09 -12.20 -25.67
CA SER A 288 -2.61 -10.83 -25.77
C SER A 288 -1.48 -10.74 -26.78
N LEU A 289 -1.75 -10.14 -27.93
CA LEU A 289 -0.77 -9.90 -28.98
C LEU A 289 0.00 -8.61 -28.66
N SER A 290 1.33 -8.67 -28.69
CA SER A 290 2.22 -7.53 -28.46
C SER A 290 2.82 -7.03 -29.77
N LEU A 291 2.67 -5.74 -30.06
CA LEU A 291 3.11 -5.08 -31.29
C LEU A 291 3.90 -3.79 -31.01
N GLY A 292 4.74 -3.39 -31.96
CA GLY A 292 5.48 -2.12 -32.00
C GLY A 292 6.75 -2.12 -31.15
N ALA A 293 6.64 -2.42 -29.86
CA ALA A 293 7.78 -2.53 -28.96
C ALA A 293 7.61 -3.69 -27.98
N GLU A 294 8.74 -4.30 -27.62
CA GLU A 294 8.79 -5.34 -26.60
C GLU A 294 8.67 -4.74 -25.19
N ILE A 295 8.22 -5.54 -24.23
CA ILE A 295 8.07 -5.10 -22.85
C ILE A 295 8.14 -6.26 -21.87
N VAL A 296 8.57 -5.99 -20.64
CA VAL A 296 8.44 -6.98 -19.55
C VAL A 296 7.10 -6.82 -18.84
N MET A 297 6.38 -7.93 -18.69
CA MET A 297 5.19 -8.07 -17.87
C MET A 297 5.51 -8.87 -16.61
N ASP A 298 5.14 -8.32 -15.45
CA ASP A 298 5.38 -8.92 -14.15
C ASP A 298 4.17 -9.77 -13.74
N PHE A 299 4.40 -11.05 -13.50
CA PHE A 299 3.44 -11.99 -12.92
C PHE A 299 3.72 -12.19 -11.44
N LYS A 300 2.72 -12.06 -10.58
CA LYS A 300 2.86 -12.29 -9.13
C LYS A 300 1.81 -13.27 -8.63
N HIS A 301 2.28 -14.30 -7.94
CA HIS A 301 1.45 -15.28 -7.28
C HIS A 301 1.17 -14.84 -5.83
N PRO A 302 0.00 -15.18 -5.25
CA PRO A 302 -0.35 -14.81 -3.88
C PRO A 302 0.60 -15.31 -2.78
N ASP A 303 1.40 -16.35 -3.04
CA ASP A 303 2.42 -16.86 -2.11
C ASP A 303 3.72 -16.04 -2.08
N GLY A 304 3.82 -14.99 -2.90
CA GLY A 304 4.99 -14.12 -3.00
C GLY A 304 5.91 -14.42 -4.18
N ARG A 305 5.72 -15.52 -4.92
CA ARG A 305 6.49 -15.77 -6.16
C ARG A 305 6.21 -14.68 -7.19
N THR A 306 7.28 -14.19 -7.82
CA THR A 306 7.21 -13.19 -8.90
C THR A 306 8.00 -13.68 -10.10
N VAL A 307 7.41 -13.61 -11.29
CA VAL A 307 8.03 -14.00 -12.55
C VAL A 307 7.95 -12.82 -13.51
N ALA A 308 9.09 -12.31 -13.93
CA ALA A 308 9.18 -11.32 -14.99
C ALA A 308 9.19 -12.04 -16.35
N VAL A 309 8.21 -11.76 -17.20
CA VAL A 309 8.04 -12.39 -18.51
C VAL A 309 8.29 -11.34 -19.58
N MET A 310 9.27 -11.60 -20.44
CA MET A 310 9.52 -10.77 -21.61
C MET A 310 8.45 -11.02 -22.66
N LEU A 311 7.84 -9.95 -23.18
CA LEU A 311 6.88 -9.98 -24.28
C LEU A 311 7.53 -9.36 -25.53
N PRO A 312 8.11 -10.16 -26.43
CA PRO A 312 8.69 -9.66 -27.67
C PRO A 312 7.64 -9.00 -28.58
N GLN A 313 8.09 -8.22 -29.56
CA GLN A 313 7.22 -7.77 -30.64
C GLN A 313 6.69 -8.96 -31.45
N ARG A 314 5.52 -8.83 -32.06
CA ARG A 314 4.83 -9.87 -32.85
C ARG A 314 4.55 -11.17 -32.10
N SER A 315 4.62 -11.13 -30.77
CA SER A 315 4.39 -12.30 -29.91
C SER A 315 2.96 -12.34 -29.37
N LEU A 316 2.44 -13.54 -29.17
CA LEU A 316 1.17 -13.82 -28.53
C LEU A 316 1.39 -14.46 -27.17
N LEU A 317 0.95 -13.77 -26.12
CA LEU A 317 0.84 -14.33 -24.80
C LEU A 317 -0.51 -15.03 -24.65
N VAL A 318 -0.51 -16.28 -24.22
CA VAL A 318 -1.71 -17.07 -23.94
C VAL A 318 -1.77 -17.36 -22.45
N MET A 319 -2.86 -16.95 -21.80
CA MET A 319 -3.14 -17.17 -20.39
C MET A 319 -4.35 -18.10 -20.24
N THR A 320 -4.15 -19.21 -19.55
CA THR A 320 -5.20 -20.20 -19.23
C THR A 320 -5.00 -20.75 -17.82
N GLY A 321 -6.04 -21.27 -17.19
CA GLY A 321 -5.96 -21.93 -15.89
C GLY A 321 -5.35 -21.02 -14.81
N GLU A 322 -4.30 -21.49 -14.15
CA GLU A 322 -3.71 -20.80 -13.00
C GLU A 322 -3.16 -19.41 -13.35
N SER A 323 -2.44 -19.29 -14.46
CA SER A 323 -1.85 -18.01 -14.90
C SER A 323 -2.88 -16.94 -15.18
N ARG A 324 -4.12 -17.36 -15.53
CA ARG A 324 -5.24 -16.46 -15.76
C ARG A 324 -6.00 -16.12 -14.48
N TYR A 325 -6.33 -17.13 -13.67
CA TYR A 325 -7.28 -16.99 -12.56
C TYR A 325 -6.63 -16.65 -11.22
N LEU A 326 -5.34 -16.97 -11.02
CA LEU A 326 -4.69 -16.84 -9.72
C LEU A 326 -3.54 -15.84 -9.73
N TRP A 327 -2.75 -15.83 -10.81
CA TRP A 327 -1.62 -14.93 -10.94
C TRP A 327 -2.10 -13.53 -11.32
N THR A 328 -1.62 -12.52 -10.59
CA THR A 328 -1.76 -11.12 -11.02
C THR A 328 -0.74 -10.82 -12.10
N HIS A 329 -1.11 -10.03 -13.10
CA HIS A 329 -0.20 -9.57 -14.14
C HIS A 329 -0.21 -8.05 -14.24
N GLY A 330 0.93 -7.44 -14.54
CA GLY A 330 1.06 -6.00 -14.65
C GLY A 330 2.28 -5.57 -15.44
N ILE A 331 2.30 -4.31 -15.88
CA ILE A 331 3.46 -3.71 -16.52
C ILE A 331 3.91 -2.57 -15.62
N THR A 332 5.04 -2.74 -14.93
CA THR A 332 5.58 -1.69 -14.06
C THR A 332 5.88 -0.41 -14.86
N PRO A 333 5.45 0.79 -14.41
CA PRO A 333 5.79 2.06 -15.07
C PRO A 333 7.29 2.37 -14.98
N ARG A 334 8.04 2.10 -16.05
CA ARG A 334 9.48 2.36 -16.17
C ARG A 334 9.87 2.63 -17.63
N LYS A 335 11.03 3.25 -17.84
CA LYS A 335 11.57 3.56 -19.17
C LYS A 335 12.50 2.48 -19.73
N PHE A 336 12.99 1.60 -18.87
CA PHE A 336 13.93 0.54 -19.21
C PHE A 336 13.49 -0.77 -18.57
N ASP A 337 13.67 -1.86 -19.29
CA ASP A 337 13.52 -3.23 -18.81
C ASP A 337 14.90 -3.86 -18.58
N ILE A 338 14.98 -4.78 -17.62
CA ILE A 338 16.18 -5.60 -17.40
C ILE A 338 15.97 -6.89 -18.19
N VAL A 339 16.85 -7.15 -19.16
CA VAL A 339 16.79 -8.30 -20.08
C VAL A 339 18.15 -9.01 -20.11
N HIS A 340 18.21 -10.24 -20.62
CA HIS A 340 19.49 -10.92 -20.86
C HIS A 340 20.21 -10.35 -22.09
N ALA A 341 21.53 -10.24 -22.04
CA ALA A 341 22.35 -9.61 -23.08
C ALA A 341 22.63 -10.56 -24.26
N SER A 342 22.69 -11.88 -24.03
CA SER A 342 23.00 -12.89 -25.04
C SER A 342 21.80 -13.45 -25.82
N GLU A 343 20.55 -13.27 -25.36
CA GLU A 343 19.37 -13.88 -25.99
C GLU A 343 18.41 -12.85 -26.56
N ARG A 344 18.67 -12.36 -27.78
CA ARG A 344 17.70 -11.61 -28.58
C ARG A 344 16.55 -12.49 -29.14
N GLN A 345 16.37 -13.76 -28.75
CA GLN A 345 15.52 -14.67 -29.54
C GLN A 345 14.95 -15.94 -28.88
N LYS A 346 14.84 -16.08 -27.54
CA LYS A 346 14.08 -17.22 -26.96
C LYS A 346 13.27 -16.88 -25.70
N VAL A 347 12.03 -17.35 -25.67
CA VAL A 347 11.14 -17.42 -24.49
C VAL A 347 11.72 -18.29 -23.38
N GLY A 348 11.72 -17.74 -22.17
CA GLY A 348 11.78 -18.42 -20.88
C GLY A 348 11.67 -17.36 -19.79
N SER A 349 11.42 -17.72 -18.53
CA SER A 349 11.60 -16.77 -17.41
C SER A 349 12.86 -15.95 -17.61
N VAL A 350 12.87 -14.63 -17.33
CA VAL A 350 14.14 -13.91 -17.18
C VAL A 350 14.88 -14.59 -16.04
N THR A 351 15.73 -15.57 -16.38
CA THR A 351 16.44 -16.35 -15.39
C THR A 351 17.35 -15.38 -14.64
N PRO A 352 17.54 -15.54 -13.34
CA PRO A 352 18.49 -14.74 -12.62
C PRO A 352 19.90 -15.33 -12.76
N ASP A 353 20.30 -15.75 -13.96
CA ASP A 353 21.72 -15.94 -14.18
C ASP A 353 22.32 -14.53 -14.28
N VAL A 354 22.64 -13.98 -13.10
CA VAL A 354 23.00 -12.57 -12.86
C VAL A 354 24.23 -12.16 -13.68
N GLY A 355 24.93 -13.14 -14.25
CA GLY A 355 26.07 -12.99 -15.12
C GLY A 355 25.80 -12.30 -16.45
N ASP A 356 24.56 -12.15 -16.94
CA ASP A 356 24.34 -11.58 -18.30
C ASP A 356 23.15 -10.62 -18.47
N LEU A 357 22.75 -9.87 -17.43
CA LEU A 357 21.64 -8.91 -17.52
C LEU A 357 22.08 -7.53 -18.05
N THR A 358 21.24 -6.89 -18.88
CA THR A 358 21.42 -5.55 -19.46
C THR A 358 20.12 -4.73 -19.43
N LEU A 359 20.20 -3.42 -19.68
CA LEU A 359 19.05 -2.54 -19.81
C LEU A 359 18.59 -2.46 -21.27
N ASN A 360 17.30 -2.58 -21.49
CA ASN A 360 16.65 -2.36 -22.78
C ASN A 360 15.64 -1.22 -22.68
N ARG A 361 15.73 -0.24 -23.57
CA ARG A 361 14.87 0.95 -23.55
C ARG A 361 13.51 0.61 -24.12
N ARG A 362 12.45 0.98 -23.40
CA ARG A 362 11.07 0.80 -23.90
C ARG A 362 10.78 1.74 -25.06
N GLY A 363 10.18 1.19 -26.10
CA GLY A 363 9.51 1.94 -27.16
C GLY A 363 7.99 2.05 -26.92
N THR A 364 7.28 2.62 -27.88
CA THR A 364 5.81 2.66 -27.87
C THR A 364 5.27 1.28 -28.20
N ARG A 365 4.59 0.65 -27.24
CA ARG A 365 4.01 -0.68 -27.38
C ARG A 365 2.50 -0.59 -27.53
N THR A 366 1.95 -1.29 -28.52
CA THR A 366 0.50 -1.51 -28.62
C THR A 366 0.20 -2.99 -28.38
N SER A 367 -0.87 -3.28 -27.65
CA SER A 367 -1.29 -4.65 -27.36
C SER A 367 -2.75 -4.87 -27.63
N PHE A 368 -3.07 -6.02 -28.24
CA PHE A 368 -4.41 -6.44 -28.58
C PHE A 368 -4.77 -7.62 -27.68
N THR A 369 -5.61 -7.38 -26.68
CA THR A 369 -6.03 -8.40 -25.73
C THR A 369 -7.41 -8.90 -26.09
N PHE A 370 -7.50 -10.16 -26.51
CA PHE A 370 -8.73 -10.82 -26.91
C PHE A 370 -9.26 -11.72 -25.81
N ARG A 371 -10.57 -11.67 -25.60
CA ARG A 371 -11.27 -12.38 -24.53
C ARG A 371 -12.63 -12.85 -25.02
N LYS A 372 -13.13 -13.93 -24.45
CA LYS A 372 -14.51 -14.35 -24.65
C LYS A 372 -15.36 -13.95 -23.44
N VAL A 373 -16.44 -13.23 -23.64
CA VAL A 373 -17.36 -12.80 -22.59
C VAL A 373 -18.07 -14.03 -22.02
N ARG A 374 -17.95 -14.19 -20.71
CA ARG A 374 -18.55 -15.28 -19.97
C ARG A 374 -20.04 -14.99 -19.74
N ARG A 375 -20.91 -15.95 -20.04
CA ARG A 375 -22.37 -15.82 -19.84
C ARG A 375 -22.86 -16.39 -18.51
N SER A 376 -22.26 -17.48 -18.03
CA SER A 376 -22.59 -18.11 -16.75
C SER A 376 -21.70 -17.61 -15.60
N PRO A 377 -22.09 -17.75 -14.32
CA PRO A 377 -21.19 -17.46 -13.21
C PRO A 377 -19.94 -18.36 -13.26
N CYS A 378 -18.76 -17.79 -12.97
CA CYS A 378 -17.52 -18.56 -12.92
C CYS A 378 -17.51 -19.52 -11.72
N ASN A 379 -16.97 -20.72 -11.94
CA ASN A 379 -16.84 -21.81 -10.97
C ASN A 379 -15.41 -22.39 -10.95
N CYS A 380 -14.40 -21.58 -11.23
CA CYS A 380 -13.00 -22.01 -11.25
C CYS A 380 -12.51 -22.57 -9.90
N THR A 381 -11.37 -23.26 -9.90
CA THR A 381 -10.78 -23.85 -8.68
C THR A 381 -10.15 -22.84 -7.72
N TYR A 382 -10.30 -21.53 -7.98
CA TYR A 382 -9.66 -20.43 -7.24
C TYR A 382 -10.69 -19.48 -6.62
N PRO A 383 -11.51 -19.95 -5.64
CA PRO A 383 -12.59 -19.15 -5.07
C PRO A 383 -12.09 -17.90 -4.32
N SER A 384 -10.86 -17.92 -3.78
CA SER A 384 -10.26 -16.81 -3.03
C SER A 384 -10.08 -15.52 -3.83
N VAL A 385 -10.07 -15.61 -5.16
CA VAL A 385 -9.90 -14.47 -6.08
C VAL A 385 -11.00 -14.40 -7.14
N CYS A 386 -12.01 -15.29 -7.06
CA CYS A 386 -13.10 -15.37 -8.03
C CYS A 386 -14.33 -14.56 -7.61
N ASP A 387 -14.58 -13.46 -8.32
CA ASP A 387 -15.70 -12.56 -8.06
C ASP A 387 -17.09 -13.23 -8.21
N SER A 388 -17.25 -14.23 -9.09
CA SER A 388 -18.51 -15.00 -9.19
C SER A 388 -18.78 -15.92 -8.00
N GLN A 389 -17.74 -16.51 -7.42
CA GLN A 389 -17.86 -17.44 -6.29
C GLN A 389 -17.90 -16.69 -4.96
N GLN A 390 -17.18 -15.57 -4.88
CA GLN A 390 -17.39 -14.57 -3.84
C GLN A 390 -18.80 -13.97 -3.93
N GLY A 391 -19.36 -13.84 -5.15
CA GLY A 391 -20.73 -13.40 -5.43
C GLY A 391 -21.81 -14.37 -4.94
N ARG A 392 -21.60 -15.69 -5.04
CA ARG A 392 -22.52 -16.70 -4.44
C ARG A 392 -22.43 -16.77 -2.92
N GLN A 393 -21.38 -16.25 -2.31
CA GLN A 393 -21.34 -15.95 -0.87
C GLN A 393 -21.89 -14.53 -0.53
N ARG A 394 -22.33 -13.75 -1.54
CA ARG A 394 -22.91 -12.40 -1.39
C ARG A 394 -24.41 -12.32 -1.73
N GLU A 395 -25.02 -13.37 -2.28
CA GLU A 395 -26.49 -13.44 -2.51
C GLU A 395 -27.26 -13.98 -1.28
N GLU A 396 -26.57 -14.56 -0.30
CA GLU A 396 -26.88 -14.19 1.08
C GLU A 396 -26.26 -12.81 1.25
N SER A 397 -27.08 -11.78 1.48
CA SER A 397 -26.61 -10.48 2.00
C SER A 397 -25.37 -10.70 2.87
N PRO A 398 -24.31 -9.87 2.81
CA PRO A 398 -23.30 -9.89 3.86
C PRO A 398 -23.96 -9.33 5.14
N SER A 399 -24.91 -10.06 5.72
CA SER A 399 -24.78 -10.32 7.12
C SER A 399 -23.44 -11.02 7.21
N PHE A 400 -22.45 -10.31 7.73
CA PHE A 400 -21.48 -10.96 8.59
C PHE A 400 -22.28 -12.01 9.40
N HIS A 401 -21.70 -13.18 9.67
CA HIS A 401 -22.24 -13.90 10.82
C HIS A 401 -22.00 -12.96 12.01
N ASP A 402 -23.01 -12.13 12.34
CA ASP A 402 -23.02 -11.00 13.27
C ASP A 402 -22.93 -11.52 14.70
N SER A 403 -21.92 -12.33 14.97
CA SER A 403 -21.54 -12.55 16.34
C SER A 403 -20.84 -11.27 16.77
N GLU A 404 -21.44 -10.60 17.75
CA GLU A 404 -20.85 -9.53 18.55
C GLU A 404 -19.39 -9.84 18.94
N THR A 405 -19.06 -11.13 19.09
CA THR A 405 -17.71 -11.64 19.37
C THR A 405 -16.72 -11.40 18.22
N GLU A 406 -17.10 -11.64 16.97
CA GLU A 406 -16.24 -11.41 15.80
C GLU A 406 -16.02 -9.93 15.55
N ALA A 407 -17.09 -9.14 15.63
CA ALA A 407 -17.05 -7.67 15.55
C ALA A 407 -16.09 -7.09 16.60
N SER A 408 -16.26 -7.48 17.88
CA SER A 408 -15.39 -7.05 18.97
C SER A 408 -13.94 -7.52 18.78
N LYS A 409 -13.70 -8.69 18.19
CA LYS A 409 -12.34 -9.20 17.96
C LYS A 409 -11.63 -8.42 16.86
N LEU A 410 -12.32 -8.11 15.77
CA LEU A 410 -11.80 -7.28 14.68
C LEU A 410 -11.41 -5.89 15.20
N GLU A 411 -12.27 -5.26 16.00
CA GLU A 411 -12.00 -3.98 16.64
C GLU A 411 -10.84 -4.08 17.64
N GLN A 412 -10.75 -5.17 18.39
CA GLN A 412 -9.62 -5.41 19.29
C GLN A 412 -8.28 -5.45 18.54
N ASP A 413 -8.23 -6.15 17.40
CA ASP A 413 -7.00 -6.36 16.64
C ASP A 413 -6.61 -5.16 15.77
N TYR A 414 -7.59 -4.52 15.12
CA TYR A 414 -7.36 -3.46 14.14
C TYR A 414 -7.74 -2.06 14.62
N VAL A 415 -8.23 -1.88 15.85
CA VAL A 415 -8.49 -0.56 16.45
C VAL A 415 -7.79 -0.45 17.79
N HIS A 416 -8.17 -1.26 18.78
CA HIS A 416 -7.73 -1.07 20.17
C HIS A 416 -6.23 -1.25 20.33
N LYS A 417 -5.68 -2.42 19.93
CA LYS A 417 -4.23 -2.69 19.98
C LYS A 417 -3.45 -1.66 19.17
N VAL A 418 -3.95 -1.32 17.98
CA VAL A 418 -3.27 -0.37 17.09
C VAL A 418 -3.16 1.01 17.73
N TYR A 419 -4.24 1.58 18.27
CA TYR A 419 -4.19 2.89 18.89
C TYR A 419 -3.34 2.91 20.16
N GLU A 420 -3.34 1.82 20.93
CA GLU A 420 -2.44 1.64 22.07
C GLU A 420 -0.97 1.74 21.62
N GLU A 421 -0.59 1.05 20.53
CA GLU A 421 0.79 1.04 20.04
C GLU A 421 1.21 2.35 19.37
N ILE A 422 0.29 3.05 18.68
CA ILE A 422 0.63 4.26 17.93
C ILE A 422 0.40 5.56 18.71
N ALA A 423 -0.12 5.52 19.94
CA ALA A 423 -0.59 6.67 20.71
C ALA A 423 0.38 7.87 20.71
N THR A 424 1.66 7.63 20.98
CA THR A 424 2.69 8.68 21.04
C THR A 424 2.90 9.35 19.68
N HIS A 425 3.00 8.57 18.59
CA HIS A 425 3.14 9.10 17.23
C HIS A 425 1.83 9.72 16.73
N PHE A 426 0.69 9.19 17.15
CA PHE A 426 -0.62 9.79 16.88
C PHE A 426 -0.71 11.19 17.50
N SER A 427 -0.29 11.33 18.76
CA SER A 427 -0.35 12.58 19.50
C SER A 427 0.55 13.66 18.90
N SER A 428 1.78 13.31 18.50
CA SER A 428 2.73 14.27 17.92
C SER A 428 2.30 14.82 16.55
N THR A 429 1.55 14.02 15.77
CA THR A 429 1.15 14.37 14.40
C THR A 429 -0.20 15.09 14.31
N ARG A 430 -1.01 15.10 15.38
CA ARG A 430 -2.42 15.53 15.35
C ARG A 430 -2.80 16.44 16.52
N HIS A 431 -2.22 17.64 16.55
CA HIS A 431 -2.45 18.63 17.60
C HIS A 431 -3.41 19.76 17.17
N SER A 432 -3.61 20.01 15.87
CA SER A 432 -4.42 21.14 15.39
C SER A 432 -5.93 20.84 15.44
N PRO A 433 -6.72 21.59 16.23
CA PRO A 433 -8.18 21.45 16.28
C PRO A 433 -8.85 21.85 14.96
N TRP A 434 -9.99 21.24 14.64
CA TRP A 434 -10.76 21.60 13.44
C TRP A 434 -11.70 22.79 13.72
N PRO A 435 -11.78 23.80 12.82
CA PRO A 435 -12.47 25.06 13.10
C PRO A 435 -13.94 24.92 13.50
N LYS A 436 -14.72 24.10 12.78
CA LYS A 436 -16.16 23.94 13.06
C LYS A 436 -16.45 23.27 14.41
N ILE A 437 -15.56 22.39 14.87
CA ILE A 437 -15.68 21.77 16.20
C ILE A 437 -15.35 22.78 17.30
N VAL A 438 -14.32 23.62 17.06
CA VAL A 438 -13.98 24.72 17.96
C VAL A 438 -15.13 25.73 18.05
N GLU A 439 -15.75 26.06 16.93
CA GLU A 439 -16.93 26.93 16.88
C GLU A 439 -18.09 26.34 17.69
N PHE A 440 -18.44 25.08 17.45
CA PHE A 440 -19.48 24.39 18.24
C PHE A 440 -19.22 24.49 19.74
N LEU A 441 -18.01 24.15 20.21
CA LEU A 441 -17.65 24.23 21.63
C LEU A 441 -17.66 25.67 22.18
N ARG A 442 -17.29 26.66 21.39
CA ARG A 442 -17.32 28.08 21.80
C ARG A 442 -18.73 28.65 21.89
N THR A 443 -19.67 28.11 21.14
CA THR A 443 -21.09 28.54 21.17
C THR A 443 -21.87 27.97 22.36
N LEU A 444 -21.31 27.00 23.09
CA LEU A 444 -21.97 26.42 24.26
C LEU A 444 -22.04 27.42 25.43
N PRO A 445 -23.14 27.42 26.22
CA PRO A 445 -23.25 28.26 27.40
C PRO A 445 -22.13 28.02 28.42
N LYS A 446 -21.72 29.07 29.12
CA LYS A 446 -20.75 28.96 30.21
C LYS A 446 -21.25 28.00 31.29
N GLY A 447 -20.35 27.18 31.83
CA GLY A 447 -20.65 26.16 32.82
C GLY A 447 -21.27 24.88 32.26
N SER A 448 -21.40 24.75 30.93
CA SER A 448 -21.91 23.51 30.33
C SER A 448 -20.97 22.33 30.60
N ILE A 449 -21.55 21.18 30.93
CA ILE A 449 -20.88 19.90 31.09
C ILE A 449 -20.82 19.20 29.73
N VAL A 450 -19.61 18.90 29.26
CA VAL A 450 -19.38 18.34 27.93
C VAL A 450 -18.59 17.04 28.03
N ALA A 451 -19.08 16.00 27.34
CA ALA A 451 -18.34 14.75 27.17
C ALA A 451 -17.68 14.69 25.78
N ASP A 452 -16.38 14.44 25.73
CA ASP A 452 -15.64 14.08 24.51
C ASP A 452 -15.46 12.56 24.48
N VAL A 453 -16.31 11.87 23.72
CA VAL A 453 -16.35 10.40 23.65
C VAL A 453 -15.45 9.95 22.52
N GLY A 454 -14.38 9.21 22.86
CA GLY A 454 -13.23 8.95 21.99
C GLY A 454 -12.33 10.19 21.85
N CYS A 455 -11.92 10.77 22.99
CA CYS A 455 -11.21 12.05 23.04
C CYS A 455 -9.78 12.00 22.46
N GLY A 456 -9.25 10.81 22.20
CA GLY A 456 -7.89 10.59 21.74
C GLY A 456 -6.88 11.27 22.65
N ASN A 457 -6.01 12.10 22.09
CA ASN A 457 -4.97 12.84 22.84
C ASN A 457 -5.49 14.11 23.55
N GLY A 458 -6.81 14.28 23.69
CA GLY A 458 -7.44 15.40 24.41
C GLY A 458 -7.42 16.71 23.64
N LYS A 459 -7.37 16.66 22.30
CA LYS A 459 -7.24 17.83 21.41
C LYS A 459 -8.30 18.92 21.65
N TYR A 460 -9.49 18.54 22.11
CA TYR A 460 -10.63 19.44 22.28
C TYR A 460 -10.93 19.82 23.73
N LEU A 461 -10.44 19.07 24.72
CA LEU A 461 -10.76 19.22 26.15
C LEU A 461 -10.37 20.59 26.74
N GLY A 462 -9.39 21.27 26.14
CA GLY A 462 -8.89 22.57 26.61
C GLY A 462 -9.30 23.78 25.77
N ILE A 463 -10.21 23.63 24.80
CA ILE A 463 -10.51 24.68 23.81
C ILE A 463 -11.30 25.85 24.41
N ASN A 464 -12.23 25.55 25.30
CA ASN A 464 -13.07 26.56 25.96
C ASN A 464 -12.99 26.35 27.48
N LYS A 465 -12.31 27.26 28.17
CA LYS A 465 -12.09 27.20 29.62
C LYS A 465 -13.36 27.48 30.44
N ASP A 466 -14.41 28.00 29.79
CA ASP A 466 -15.69 28.26 30.44
C ASP A 466 -16.58 26.99 30.47
N LEU A 467 -16.10 25.83 29.98
CA LEU A 467 -16.83 24.56 29.97
C LEU A 467 -16.20 23.55 30.94
N TYR A 468 -17.03 22.67 31.50
CA TYR A 468 -16.59 21.51 32.26
C TYR A 468 -16.51 20.29 31.34
N MET A 469 -15.34 20.08 30.75
CA MET A 469 -15.12 18.99 29.80
C MET A 469 -14.52 17.75 30.46
N ILE A 470 -15.09 16.59 30.18
CA ILE A 470 -14.54 15.28 30.51
C ILE A 470 -14.34 14.46 29.23
N GLY A 471 -13.16 13.88 29.08
CA GLY A 471 -12.82 13.00 27.98
C GLY A 471 -12.94 11.53 28.35
N CYS A 472 -13.20 10.68 27.38
CA CYS A 472 -12.96 9.26 27.54
C CYS A 472 -12.45 8.66 26.24
N ASP A 473 -11.57 7.67 26.35
CA ASP A 473 -11.04 6.92 25.21
C ASP A 473 -10.81 5.48 25.63
N ARG A 474 -10.77 4.55 24.68
CA ARG A 474 -10.49 3.14 24.99
C ARG A 474 -9.00 2.86 25.18
N SER A 475 -8.13 3.69 24.60
CA SER A 475 -6.68 3.54 24.75
C SER A 475 -6.18 4.17 26.04
N GLN A 476 -5.50 3.36 26.87
CA GLN A 476 -4.89 3.84 28.11
C GLN A 476 -3.78 4.85 27.80
N ASN A 477 -2.92 4.55 26.83
CA ASN A 477 -1.84 5.45 26.42
C ASN A 477 -2.35 6.82 25.95
N LEU A 478 -3.51 6.91 25.28
CA LEU A 478 -4.09 8.21 24.88
C LEU A 478 -4.69 8.97 26.08
N VAL A 479 -5.31 8.26 27.03
CA VAL A 479 -5.81 8.85 28.29
C VAL A 479 -4.66 9.35 29.15
N ASP A 480 -3.55 8.63 29.24
CA ASP A 480 -2.36 9.05 29.99
C ASP A 480 -1.79 10.36 29.42
N ILE A 481 -1.72 10.48 28.09
CA ILE A 481 -1.34 11.72 27.39
C ILE A 481 -2.29 12.87 27.73
N CYS A 482 -3.58 12.61 27.94
CA CYS A 482 -4.52 13.63 28.41
C CYS A 482 -4.19 14.06 29.85
N GLY A 483 -3.85 13.10 30.71
CA GLY A 483 -3.41 13.34 32.10
C GLY A 483 -2.13 14.17 32.18
N GLU A 484 -1.13 13.91 31.32
CA GLU A 484 0.08 14.73 31.18
C GLU A 484 -0.25 16.19 30.83
N LYS A 485 -1.29 16.40 30.00
CA LYS A 485 -1.82 17.73 29.65
C LYS A 485 -2.75 18.32 30.71
N LYS A 486 -2.93 17.64 31.84
CA LYS A 486 -3.80 18.01 32.97
C LYS A 486 -5.29 18.08 32.60
N PHE A 487 -5.71 17.32 31.59
CA PHE A 487 -7.12 17.17 31.26
C PHE A 487 -7.78 16.06 32.06
N GLN A 488 -9.09 16.18 32.28
CA GLN A 488 -9.89 15.14 32.93
C GLN A 488 -10.29 14.12 31.87
N ALA A 489 -9.68 12.95 31.89
CA ALA A 489 -10.02 11.85 31.00
C ALA A 489 -9.92 10.49 31.71
N PHE A 490 -10.70 9.51 31.27
CA PHE A 490 -10.67 8.15 31.82
C PHE A 490 -10.85 7.10 30.71
N VAL A 491 -10.41 5.87 30.97
CA VAL A 491 -10.55 4.77 30.01
C VAL A 491 -11.97 4.21 30.04
N CYS A 492 -12.62 4.12 28.87
CA CYS A 492 -13.88 3.39 28.75
C CYS A 492 -14.17 2.93 27.31
N ASP A 493 -15.23 2.12 27.18
CA ASP A 493 -15.81 1.79 25.89
C ASP A 493 -16.84 2.85 25.48
N ALA A 494 -16.78 3.35 24.25
CA ALA A 494 -17.74 4.34 23.75
C ALA A 494 -19.14 3.73 23.51
N LEU A 495 -19.28 2.41 23.55
CA LEU A 495 -20.58 1.72 23.56
C LEU A 495 -21.25 1.72 24.95
N SER A 496 -20.50 2.00 26.02
CA SER A 496 -20.99 2.03 27.40
C SER A 496 -20.11 2.94 28.26
N VAL A 497 -20.44 4.22 28.25
CA VAL A 497 -19.72 5.27 28.97
C VAL A 497 -20.20 5.33 30.44
N PRO A 498 -19.31 5.20 31.44
CA PRO A 498 -19.65 5.21 32.87
C PRO A 498 -19.99 6.62 33.42
N VAL A 499 -20.78 7.38 32.66
CA VAL A 499 -21.33 8.69 33.04
C VAL A 499 -22.84 8.55 33.14
N ARG A 500 -23.45 9.25 34.09
CA ARG A 500 -24.90 9.15 34.38
C ARG A 500 -25.74 9.53 33.16
N ASN A 501 -26.93 8.96 33.07
CA ASN A 501 -27.91 9.34 32.05
C ASN A 501 -28.24 10.84 32.20
N SER A 502 -28.45 11.52 31.08
CA SER A 502 -28.95 12.91 31.05
C SER A 502 -28.14 13.91 31.88
N SER A 503 -26.81 13.74 31.96
CA SER A 503 -25.93 14.62 32.74
C SER A 503 -25.14 15.62 31.92
N CYS A 504 -25.09 15.46 30.59
CA CYS A 504 -24.28 16.31 29.72
C CYS A 504 -25.16 17.32 28.96
N ASP A 505 -24.71 18.58 28.91
CA ASP A 505 -25.27 19.63 28.06
C ASP A 505 -24.92 19.41 26.59
N ALA A 506 -23.71 18.88 26.35
CA ALA A 506 -23.25 18.53 25.02
C ALA A 506 -22.34 17.30 25.02
N CYS A 507 -22.29 16.64 23.87
CA CYS A 507 -21.32 15.58 23.59
C CYS A 507 -20.63 15.84 22.26
N ILE A 508 -19.36 15.45 22.14
CA ILE A 508 -18.68 15.37 20.85
C ILE A 508 -18.14 13.95 20.66
N SER A 509 -18.18 13.46 19.43
CA SER A 509 -17.61 12.17 19.04
C SER A 509 -16.97 12.34 17.67
N ILE A 510 -15.66 12.58 17.66
CA ILE A 510 -14.93 13.06 16.48
C ILE A 510 -13.99 11.98 15.96
N ALA A 511 -14.31 11.43 14.79
CA ALA A 511 -13.55 10.36 14.16
C ALA A 511 -13.46 9.08 15.02
N VAL A 512 -14.60 8.64 15.56
CA VAL A 512 -14.71 7.49 16.47
C VAL A 512 -15.64 6.42 15.92
N ILE A 513 -16.87 6.77 15.57
CA ILE A 513 -17.94 5.80 15.25
C ILE A 513 -17.59 4.91 14.04
N HIS A 514 -16.79 5.41 13.09
CA HIS A 514 -16.29 4.61 11.97
C HIS A 514 -15.35 3.47 12.38
N HIS A 515 -14.91 3.38 13.63
CA HIS A 515 -14.12 2.26 14.12
C HIS A 515 -14.97 1.05 14.53
N PHE A 516 -16.30 1.19 14.61
CA PHE A 516 -17.18 0.06 14.91
C PHE A 516 -17.56 -0.72 13.66
N SER A 517 -17.35 -2.02 13.73
CA SER A 517 -17.36 -2.93 12.59
C SER A 517 -18.74 -3.24 12.04
N THR A 518 -19.78 -3.22 12.89
CA THR A 518 -21.17 -3.50 12.49
C THR A 518 -22.06 -2.27 12.64
N ALA A 519 -23.15 -2.25 11.88
CA ALA A 519 -24.13 -1.15 11.92
C ALA A 519 -24.77 -1.03 13.31
N GLU A 520 -25.00 -2.16 13.97
CA GLU A 520 -25.60 -2.27 15.31
C GLU A 520 -24.71 -1.60 16.34
N ARG A 521 -23.39 -1.87 16.31
CA ARG A 521 -22.42 -1.25 17.23
C ARG A 521 -22.29 0.25 16.97
N ARG A 522 -22.29 0.68 15.70
CA ARG A 522 -22.36 2.11 15.33
C ARG A 522 -23.62 2.77 15.90
N LEU A 523 -24.77 2.13 15.80
CA LEU A 523 -26.03 2.62 16.36
C LEU A 523 -26.01 2.65 17.90
N VAL A 524 -25.42 1.65 18.56
CA VAL A 524 -25.24 1.65 20.02
C VAL A 524 -24.40 2.85 20.47
N ALA A 525 -23.32 3.19 19.76
CA ALA A 525 -22.52 4.38 20.05
C ALA A 525 -23.34 5.68 19.95
N VAL A 526 -24.17 5.83 18.91
CA VAL A 526 -25.06 7.00 18.75
C VAL A 526 -26.10 7.04 19.88
N ARG A 527 -26.70 5.88 20.22
CA ARG A 527 -27.65 5.76 21.33
C ARG A 527 -27.00 6.12 22.67
N GLU A 528 -25.74 5.78 22.85
CA GLU A 528 -25.00 6.08 24.07
C GLU A 528 -24.73 7.59 24.21
N LEU A 529 -24.40 8.29 23.12
CA LEU A 529 -24.34 9.76 23.12
C LEU A 529 -25.70 10.37 23.49
N ALA A 530 -26.79 9.86 22.93
CA ALA A 530 -28.14 10.32 23.26
C ALA A 530 -28.51 10.03 24.74
N ARG A 531 -28.03 8.92 25.33
CA ARG A 531 -28.23 8.61 26.75
C ARG A 531 -27.56 9.65 27.65
N LEU A 532 -26.34 10.06 27.33
CA LEU A 532 -25.56 11.03 28.10
C LEU A 532 -26.17 12.43 28.10
N LEU A 533 -26.74 12.85 26.97
CA LEU A 533 -27.35 14.17 26.83
C LEU A 533 -28.58 14.34 27.72
N ARG A 534 -28.73 15.51 28.35
CA ARG A 534 -30.02 15.94 28.92
C ARG A 534 -30.99 16.36 27.81
N PRO A 535 -32.32 16.43 28.06
CA PRO A 535 -33.26 17.02 27.09
C PRO A 535 -32.81 18.42 26.64
N GLY A 536 -32.85 18.69 25.33
CA GLY A 536 -32.31 19.90 24.69
C GLY A 536 -30.78 19.94 24.57
N GLY A 537 -30.06 18.95 25.12
CA GLY A 537 -28.61 18.82 24.96
C GLY A 537 -28.22 18.43 23.53
N LYS A 538 -27.01 18.80 23.10
CA LYS A 538 -26.57 18.62 21.71
C LYS A 538 -25.36 17.71 21.54
N ALA A 539 -25.38 16.82 20.54
CA ALA A 539 -24.22 16.03 20.15
C ALA A 539 -23.66 16.48 18.79
N LEU A 540 -22.34 16.51 18.65
CA LEU A 540 -21.66 16.69 17.37
C LEU A 540 -20.89 15.43 17.01
N ILE A 541 -21.23 14.83 15.86
CA ILE A 541 -20.62 13.59 15.36
C ILE A 541 -19.87 13.91 14.06
N TYR A 542 -18.63 13.42 13.96
CA TYR A 542 -17.82 13.46 12.73
C TYR A 542 -17.35 12.04 12.36
N VAL A 543 -17.68 11.59 11.16
CA VAL A 543 -17.24 10.28 10.62
C VAL A 543 -16.58 10.45 9.25
N TRP A 544 -15.65 9.56 8.89
CA TRP A 544 -14.97 9.63 7.60
C TRP A 544 -15.95 9.34 6.47
N ALA A 545 -15.95 10.19 5.45
CA ALA A 545 -16.80 10.02 4.26
C ALA A 545 -16.13 9.08 3.25
N MET A 546 -16.93 8.25 2.59
CA MET A 546 -16.53 7.52 1.38
C MET A 546 -16.18 8.54 0.27
N GLU A 547 -16.97 9.60 0.16
CA GLU A 547 -16.85 10.69 -0.81
C GLU A 547 -15.74 11.67 -0.39
N GLN A 548 -14.52 11.42 -0.87
CA GLN A 548 -13.38 12.32 -0.62
C GLN A 548 -13.30 13.51 -1.59
N GLU A 549 -14.20 13.55 -2.58
CA GLU A 549 -14.49 14.70 -3.44
C GLU A 549 -16.00 14.97 -3.39
N TYR A 550 -16.38 16.20 -3.03
CA TYR A 550 -17.78 16.58 -2.85
C TYR A 550 -18.01 17.96 -3.46
N ASN A 551 -19.12 18.14 -4.20
CA ASN A 551 -19.41 19.37 -4.94
C ASN A 551 -18.23 19.88 -5.80
N LYS A 552 -17.55 18.97 -6.52
CA LYS A 552 -16.34 19.24 -7.34
C LYS A 552 -15.15 19.81 -6.54
N GLN A 553 -15.16 19.69 -5.22
CA GLN A 553 -14.06 20.09 -4.35
C GLN A 553 -13.45 18.87 -3.65
N LYS A 554 -12.16 18.66 -3.88
CA LYS A 554 -11.39 17.63 -3.17
C LYS A 554 -11.18 17.99 -1.71
N SER A 555 -11.31 16.99 -0.84
CA SER A 555 -10.97 17.11 0.57
C SER A 555 -9.47 17.38 0.77
N LYS A 556 -9.10 17.90 1.94
CA LYS A 556 -7.69 18.00 2.35
C LYS A 556 -6.96 16.65 2.35
N TYR A 557 -7.70 15.54 2.47
CA TYR A 557 -7.12 14.19 2.45
C TYR A 557 -6.55 13.83 1.07
N LEU A 558 -7.24 14.21 -0.02
CA LEU A 558 -6.78 13.99 -1.41
C LEU A 558 -5.84 15.07 -1.93
N LYS A 559 -5.81 16.26 -1.30
CA LYS A 559 -4.94 17.36 -1.73
C LYS A 559 -3.50 17.08 -1.31
N GLU A 560 -2.63 16.81 -2.28
CA GLU A 560 -1.18 16.83 -2.07
C GLU A 560 -0.76 18.21 -1.52
N LYS A 561 0.19 18.23 -0.57
CA LYS A 561 0.92 19.46 -0.26
C LYS A 561 1.66 19.85 -1.54
N ARG A 562 1.10 20.80 -2.29
CA ARG A 562 1.85 21.52 -3.32
C ARG A 562 3.12 22.03 -2.63
N ALA A 563 4.28 21.56 -3.07
CA ALA A 563 5.50 22.31 -2.88
C ALA A 563 5.21 23.72 -3.40
N SER A 564 5.45 24.71 -2.55
CA SER A 564 5.24 26.14 -2.79
C SER A 564 5.68 26.54 -4.20
N LYS A 565 4.73 26.65 -5.12
CA LYS A 565 4.87 27.43 -6.36
C LYS A 565 4.25 28.78 -6.09
N GLY A 566 4.98 29.81 -6.51
CA GLY A 566 4.77 31.21 -6.18
C GLY A 566 3.36 31.71 -6.48
N LYS A 567 2.99 32.74 -5.72
CA LYS A 567 1.84 33.58 -5.97
C LYS A 567 1.91 34.12 -7.40
N GLU A 568 0.87 33.87 -8.18
CA GLU A 568 0.40 34.83 -9.16
C GLU A 568 -1.07 35.13 -8.83
N GLU A 569 -1.32 36.43 -8.68
CA GLU A 569 -2.59 37.06 -8.41
C GLU A 569 -3.40 37.09 -9.69
N GLU A 570 -4.68 36.72 -9.65
CA GLU A 570 -5.66 37.16 -10.65
C GLU A 570 -7.05 37.30 -10.02
N ILE A 571 -7.28 38.52 -9.56
CA ILE A 571 -8.41 39.43 -9.84
C ILE A 571 -9.83 38.83 -9.90
N ASN A 572 -10.64 39.36 -8.98
CA ASN A 572 -12.11 39.34 -8.87
C ASN A 572 -12.85 39.63 -10.17
N THR A 573 -13.96 38.93 -10.39
CA THR A 573 -15.20 39.52 -10.93
C THR A 573 -16.41 38.86 -10.27
N ASP A 574 -17.11 39.64 -9.45
CA ASP A 574 -18.51 39.43 -9.05
C ASP A 574 -19.41 39.55 -10.29
N VAL A 575 -20.49 38.76 -10.39
CA VAL A 575 -21.90 39.21 -10.55
C VAL A 575 -22.84 38.02 -10.28
N ALA A 576 -23.88 38.31 -9.51
CA ALA A 576 -24.95 37.46 -9.04
C ALA A 576 -25.87 36.87 -10.14
N TRP A 577 -26.48 35.72 -9.84
CA TRP A 577 -27.89 35.48 -10.17
C TRP A 577 -28.55 34.69 -9.05
N GLY A 578 -29.57 35.29 -8.42
CA GLY A 578 -30.42 34.66 -7.43
C GLY A 578 -31.67 34.04 -8.04
N LEU A 579 -32.29 33.18 -7.22
CA LEU A 579 -33.74 32.95 -7.06
C LEU A 579 -34.58 32.68 -8.33
N PHE A 580 -35.08 31.44 -8.45
CA PHE A 580 -36.51 31.17 -8.65
C PHE A 580 -36.88 29.78 -8.08
N CYS A 581 -37.99 29.73 -7.34
CA CYS A 581 -38.67 28.55 -6.80
C CYS A 581 -39.74 28.02 -7.77
N ASP A 582 -40.19 26.81 -7.42
CA ASP A 582 -41.46 26.13 -7.73
C ASP A 582 -41.68 25.53 -9.13
N GLN A 583 -41.88 24.20 -9.21
CA GLN A 583 -43.21 23.60 -9.06
C GLN A 583 -43.18 22.06 -9.09
N MET A 584 -44.08 21.52 -8.28
CA MET A 584 -44.54 20.14 -8.10
C MET A 584 -44.76 19.34 -9.40
N HIS A 585 -44.54 18.02 -9.35
CA HIS A 585 -45.54 17.07 -9.82
C HIS A 585 -45.39 15.71 -9.12
N ASP A 586 -46.46 15.36 -8.42
CA ASP A 586 -46.82 14.07 -7.85
C ASP A 586 -47.45 13.19 -8.94
N ASN A 587 -47.17 11.88 -8.92
CA ASN A 587 -48.14 10.85 -9.30
C ASN A 587 -47.61 9.45 -8.93
N GLY A 588 -48.33 8.78 -8.04
CA GLY A 588 -48.16 7.39 -7.70
C GLY A 588 -48.81 6.41 -8.69
N SER A 589 -48.51 5.12 -8.50
CA SER A 589 -49.25 3.91 -8.92
C SER A 589 -48.48 2.73 -8.31
N GLN A 590 -48.83 2.21 -7.14
CA GLN A 590 -49.78 1.13 -6.85
C GLN A 590 -49.66 -0.18 -7.67
N ASP A 591 -49.57 -1.27 -6.90
CA ASP A 591 -50.01 -2.65 -7.12
C ASP A 591 -49.19 -3.60 -8.01
N SER A 592 -48.61 -4.64 -7.38
CA SER A 592 -49.30 -5.95 -7.34
C SER A 592 -48.57 -6.94 -6.42
N ALA A 593 -49.39 -7.72 -5.72
CA ALA A 593 -49.03 -8.71 -4.72
C ALA A 593 -49.11 -10.14 -5.27
N CYS A 594 -48.75 -11.11 -4.41
CA CYS A 594 -48.83 -12.57 -4.54
C CYS A 594 -47.78 -13.20 -5.48
N SER A 595 -47.27 -14.41 -5.25
CA SER A 595 -47.33 -15.38 -4.16
C SER A 595 -46.35 -16.49 -4.60
N ASP A 596 -45.62 -17.12 -3.66
CA ASP A 596 -45.73 -18.58 -3.48
C ASP A 596 -44.78 -19.11 -2.40
N ARG A 597 -45.42 -19.83 -1.47
CA ARG A 597 -44.81 -20.67 -0.44
C ARG A 597 -44.57 -22.05 -1.03
N VAL A 598 -43.40 -22.64 -0.82
CA VAL A 598 -43.29 -24.09 -0.57
C VAL A 598 -42.19 -24.35 0.46
N LEU A 599 -42.60 -25.04 1.53
CA LEU A 599 -41.80 -25.60 2.61
C LEU A 599 -41.31 -27.01 2.25
N ASN A 600 -40.13 -27.37 2.79
CA ASN A 600 -39.82 -28.59 3.57
C ASN A 600 -38.50 -29.30 3.20
N ASP A 601 -37.55 -29.17 4.15
CA ASP A 601 -37.11 -30.25 5.05
C ASP A 601 -36.38 -31.47 4.47
N SER A 602 -35.10 -31.65 4.82
CA SER A 602 -34.59 -32.85 5.54
C SER A 602 -33.06 -32.90 5.74
N LYS A 603 -32.68 -32.86 7.03
CA LYS A 603 -31.74 -33.74 7.76
C LYS A 603 -30.43 -34.28 7.12
N ASP A 604 -29.33 -33.81 7.74
CA ASP A 604 -28.41 -34.59 8.59
C ASP A 604 -27.23 -35.36 7.93
N LYS A 605 -25.98 -34.93 8.21
CA LYS A 605 -24.95 -35.68 8.98
C LYS A 605 -23.50 -35.26 8.68
N GLY A 606 -22.70 -35.22 9.75
CA GLY A 606 -21.31 -35.67 9.73
C GLY A 606 -20.23 -34.58 9.64
N GLY A 607 -19.68 -34.20 10.78
CA GLY A 607 -18.63 -33.19 10.88
C GLY A 607 -17.25 -33.61 10.37
N ASN A 608 -16.42 -32.60 10.14
CA ASN A 608 -15.02 -32.58 10.55
C ASN A 608 -14.51 -31.14 10.57
N ALA A 609 -13.67 -30.86 11.57
CA ALA A 609 -13.19 -29.55 12.02
C ALA A 609 -12.81 -28.61 10.87
N LYS A 610 -13.49 -27.46 10.78
CA LYS A 610 -13.15 -26.37 9.84
C LYS A 610 -12.34 -25.29 10.55
N GLN A 611 -11.10 -25.24 10.08
CA GLN A 611 -10.12 -24.16 10.15
C GLN A 611 -10.75 -22.81 9.80
N VAL A 612 -10.45 -21.80 10.62
CA VAL A 612 -10.94 -20.41 10.58
C VAL A 612 -10.66 -19.78 9.20
N ILE A 613 -11.70 -19.47 8.43
CA ILE A 613 -11.61 -18.76 7.14
C ILE A 613 -11.78 -17.27 7.43
N ASN A 614 -10.69 -16.51 7.33
CA ASN A 614 -10.68 -15.06 7.54
C ASN A 614 -10.70 -14.36 6.18
N SER A 615 -11.87 -13.87 5.76
CA SER A 615 -12.04 -13.00 4.58
C SER A 615 -11.23 -11.72 4.78
N LYS A 616 -10.11 -11.56 4.06
CA LYS A 616 -9.15 -10.48 4.32
C LYS A 616 -9.72 -9.13 3.86
N LEU A 617 -10.03 -8.23 4.80
CA LEU A 617 -10.47 -6.86 4.53
C LEU A 617 -9.51 -6.13 3.55
N PRO A 618 -10.02 -5.31 2.62
CA PRO A 618 -9.18 -4.57 1.69
C PRO A 618 -8.31 -3.54 2.42
N VAL A 619 -7.06 -3.37 1.99
CA VAL A 619 -6.14 -2.36 2.54
C VAL A 619 -6.18 -1.11 1.67
N HIS A 620 -6.51 0.02 2.29
CA HIS A 620 -6.59 1.33 1.63
C HIS A 620 -5.22 1.86 1.24
N THR A 621 -5.13 2.49 0.07
CA THR A 621 -3.93 3.27 -0.29
C THR A 621 -4.10 4.71 0.18
N ASN A 622 -3.25 5.16 1.11
CA ASN A 622 -3.34 6.51 1.68
C ASN A 622 -3.37 7.60 0.60
N ARG A 623 -4.27 8.58 0.78
CA ARG A 623 -4.51 9.72 -0.14
C ARG A 623 -5.11 9.36 -1.50
N THR A 624 -5.79 8.22 -1.58
CA THR A 624 -6.62 7.85 -2.74
C THR A 624 -8.10 7.82 -2.35
N SER A 625 -9.00 7.75 -3.33
CA SER A 625 -10.42 7.54 -3.08
C SER A 625 -10.66 6.17 -2.45
N PHE A 626 -11.69 6.05 -1.61
CA PHE A 626 -12.11 4.77 -1.06
C PHE A 626 -12.86 3.97 -2.13
N HIS A 627 -12.67 2.64 -2.13
CA HIS A 627 -13.31 1.70 -3.06
C HIS A 627 -14.17 0.64 -2.32
N SER A 628 -14.19 0.68 -0.99
CA SER A 628 -15.00 -0.14 -0.08
C SER A 628 -15.33 0.69 1.16
N GLN A 629 -16.51 0.48 1.76
CA GLN A 629 -16.88 1.10 3.04
C GLN A 629 -16.05 0.52 4.19
N ASP A 630 -15.91 -0.81 4.25
CA ASP A 630 -15.07 -1.48 5.23
C ASP A 630 -13.66 -1.65 4.69
N VAL A 631 -12.67 -1.06 5.38
CA VAL A 631 -11.30 -0.98 4.89
C VAL A 631 -10.26 -0.89 6.01
N LEU A 632 -9.08 -1.43 5.76
CA LEU A 632 -7.90 -1.29 6.61
C LEU A 632 -7.04 -0.10 6.13
N VAL A 633 -6.91 0.95 6.94
CA VAL A 633 -6.13 2.14 6.63
C VAL A 633 -4.71 2.05 7.23
N PRO A 634 -3.65 2.03 6.41
CA PRO A 634 -2.28 1.85 6.89
C PRO A 634 -1.72 3.10 7.58
N TRP A 635 -0.98 2.88 8.66
CA TRP A 635 -0.31 3.88 9.47
C TRP A 635 1.18 3.59 9.56
N HIS A 636 1.98 4.52 9.05
CA HIS A 636 3.42 4.36 8.98
C HIS A 636 4.07 5.12 10.12
N LEU A 637 4.78 4.43 11.02
CA LEU A 637 5.64 5.08 12.00
C LEU A 637 6.89 5.60 11.29
N LYS A 638 6.99 6.90 11.04
CA LYS A 638 8.25 7.46 10.53
C LYS A 638 9.23 7.56 11.70
N GLY A 639 10.38 6.89 11.59
CA GLY A 639 11.48 7.01 12.55
C GLY A 639 11.83 8.48 12.77
N GLY A 640 11.59 8.98 13.97
CA GLY A 640 11.88 10.36 14.32
C GLY A 640 13.38 10.62 14.28
N THR A 641 13.79 11.68 13.59
CA THR A 641 15.10 12.29 13.79
C THR A 641 15.25 12.67 15.27
N ASN A 642 16.16 11.99 15.98
CA ASN A 642 16.50 12.28 17.36
C ASN A 642 16.82 13.77 17.56
N LYS A 643 15.96 14.47 18.31
CA LYS A 643 16.41 15.61 19.13
C LYS A 643 17.06 15.04 20.39
N LYS A 644 18.19 15.64 20.74
CA LYS A 644 19.08 15.25 21.84
C LYS A 644 18.36 15.09 23.17
N GLY A 645 18.74 14.01 23.88
CA GLY A 645 18.79 13.93 25.33
C GLY A 645 17.51 13.43 26.01
N GLU A 646 17.43 12.13 26.25
CA GLU A 646 17.27 11.53 27.59
C GLU A 646 17.24 10.00 27.52
N CYS A 647 17.81 9.39 28.55
CA CYS A 647 18.15 7.98 28.66
C CYS A 647 16.96 7.18 29.20
N VAL A 648 16.54 6.12 28.50
CA VAL A 648 15.69 5.07 29.09
C VAL A 648 16.37 3.72 28.89
N LYS A 649 16.67 3.07 30.02
CA LYS A 649 17.32 1.76 30.11
C LYS A 649 16.41 0.68 29.53
N ALA A 650 16.83 0.03 28.44
CA ALA A 650 16.24 -1.22 27.98
C ALA A 650 17.00 -2.41 28.61
N LEU A 651 16.24 -3.30 29.24
CA LEU A 651 16.69 -4.55 29.84
C LEU A 651 17.22 -5.53 28.78
N GLN A 652 18.26 -6.27 29.15
CA GLN A 652 18.89 -7.35 28.37
C GLN A 652 18.01 -8.61 28.33
N LEU A 653 17.85 -9.18 27.13
CA LEU A 653 17.46 -10.57 26.90
C LEU A 653 18.45 -11.21 25.90
N PRO A 654 18.71 -12.53 25.98
CA PRO A 654 19.87 -13.16 25.37
C PRO A 654 19.70 -13.47 23.88
N ALA A 655 20.86 -13.56 23.21
CA ALA A 655 21.02 -13.78 21.78
C ALA A 655 20.49 -15.14 21.28
N GLY A 656 19.81 -15.10 20.14
CA GLY A 656 19.66 -16.27 19.25
C GLY A 656 18.34 -16.37 18.49
N SER A 657 18.15 -15.63 17.40
CA SER A 657 17.39 -16.06 16.20
C SER A 657 17.43 -15.00 15.09
N LYS A 658 17.39 -15.48 13.85
CA LYS A 658 17.81 -14.87 12.58
C LYS A 658 16.95 -13.69 12.08
N GLU A 659 17.61 -12.85 11.27
CA GLU A 659 17.12 -12.05 10.13
C GLU A 659 15.76 -11.35 10.23
N LEU A 660 15.77 -10.02 10.39
CA LEU A 660 14.66 -9.14 10.01
C LEU A 660 15.19 -7.75 9.65
N GLN A 661 15.05 -7.41 8.38
CA GLN A 661 15.23 -6.08 7.82
C GLN A 661 14.23 -5.13 8.51
N GLU A 662 14.70 -4.08 9.20
CA GLU A 662 13.85 -3.10 9.89
C GLU A 662 13.01 -2.29 8.89
N PHE A 663 11.87 -2.84 8.48
CA PHE A 663 10.75 -2.06 8.00
C PHE A 663 10.18 -1.27 9.17
N SER A 664 10.00 0.04 9.03
CA SER A 664 9.17 0.79 9.97
C SER A 664 7.80 0.11 10.05
N PRO A 665 7.34 -0.32 11.24
CA PRO A 665 6.12 -1.10 11.35
C PRO A 665 4.93 -0.31 10.78
N VAL A 666 4.16 -0.96 9.90
CA VAL A 666 2.93 -0.42 9.33
C VAL A 666 1.76 -1.05 10.05
N PHE A 667 1.00 -0.21 10.74
CA PHE A 667 -0.20 -0.63 11.45
C PHE A 667 -1.42 -0.47 10.57
N HIS A 668 -2.33 -1.43 10.59
CA HIS A 668 -3.56 -1.37 9.81
C HIS A 668 -4.71 -1.04 10.75
N ARG A 669 -5.36 0.10 10.54
CA ARG A 669 -6.53 0.50 11.32
C ARG A 669 -7.82 0.17 10.59
N TYR A 670 -8.78 -0.45 11.25
CA TYR A 670 -10.11 -0.66 10.65
C TYR A 670 -10.94 0.63 10.62
N TYR A 671 -11.59 0.88 9.48
CA TYR A 671 -12.54 1.97 9.25
C TYR A 671 -13.74 1.44 8.46
N HIS A 672 -14.93 1.85 8.89
CA HIS A 672 -16.14 1.94 8.10
C HIS A 672 -16.30 3.38 7.59
N VAL A 673 -16.00 3.65 6.32
CA VAL A 673 -16.21 4.97 5.71
C VAL A 673 -17.66 5.11 5.26
N PHE A 674 -18.30 6.18 5.73
CA PHE A 674 -19.73 6.40 5.59
C PHE A 674 -20.07 6.97 4.22
N CYS A 675 -21.13 6.45 3.60
CA CYS A 675 -21.72 7.07 2.41
C CYS A 675 -22.64 8.26 2.79
N GLU A 676 -22.91 9.12 1.81
CA GLU A 676 -23.88 10.21 1.97
C GLU A 676 -25.22 9.70 2.51
N GLY A 677 -25.73 10.34 3.58
CA GLY A 677 -27.03 10.00 4.18
C GLY A 677 -27.01 8.82 5.15
N GLU A 678 -25.93 8.03 5.21
CA GLU A 678 -25.86 6.85 6.07
C GLU A 678 -25.89 7.20 7.56
N LEU A 679 -25.12 8.22 7.97
CA LEU A 679 -25.08 8.66 9.37
C LEU A 679 -26.45 9.23 9.80
N GLU A 680 -27.11 9.98 8.92
CA GLU A 680 -28.44 10.52 9.14
C GLU A 680 -29.48 9.41 9.27
N ALA A 681 -29.40 8.38 8.42
CA ALA A 681 -30.27 7.21 8.49
C ALA A 681 -30.12 6.52 9.85
N ALA A 682 -28.88 6.27 10.30
CA ALA A 682 -28.61 5.69 11.61
C ALA A 682 -29.19 6.55 12.75
N CYS A 683 -29.03 7.87 12.69
CA CYS A 683 -29.57 8.79 13.71
C CYS A 683 -31.11 8.80 13.71
N LYS A 684 -31.76 8.73 12.55
CA LYS A 684 -33.23 8.74 12.42
C LYS A 684 -33.90 7.49 13.01
N THR A 685 -33.17 6.41 13.25
CA THR A 685 -33.71 5.22 13.92
C THR A 685 -33.97 5.42 15.43
N LEU A 686 -33.51 6.55 16.00
CA LEU A 686 -33.67 6.88 17.41
C LEU A 686 -34.72 7.97 17.59
N ASP A 687 -35.86 7.63 18.19
CA ASP A 687 -36.98 8.57 18.40
C ASP A 687 -36.67 9.71 19.39
N CYS A 688 -35.63 9.54 20.21
CA CYS A 688 -35.27 10.48 21.27
C CYS A 688 -34.32 11.61 20.83
N ILE A 689 -33.97 11.68 19.54
CA ILE A 689 -33.07 12.70 18.99
C ILE A 689 -33.63 13.33 17.72
N ARG A 690 -33.32 14.60 17.52
CA ARG A 690 -33.62 15.36 16.31
C ARG A 690 -32.33 15.81 15.66
N ILE A 691 -32.20 15.60 14.35
CA ILE A 691 -31.10 16.14 13.56
C ILE A 691 -31.33 17.65 13.39
N GLN A 692 -30.48 18.48 13.99
CA GLN A 692 -30.50 19.93 13.78
C GLN A 692 -29.82 20.33 12.48
N LYS A 693 -28.72 19.66 12.14
CA LYS A 693 -27.91 19.97 10.98
C LYS A 693 -27.17 18.72 10.52
N SER A 694 -27.16 18.47 9.21
CA SER A 694 -26.20 17.56 8.56
C SER A 694 -25.39 18.33 7.53
N TYR A 695 -24.10 18.05 7.43
CA TYR A 695 -23.22 18.69 6.46
C TYR A 695 -21.94 17.89 6.18
N TYR A 696 -21.35 18.16 5.02
CA TYR A 696 -20.02 17.69 4.65
C TYR A 696 -18.92 18.64 5.13
N ASP A 697 -17.82 18.09 5.65
CA ASP A 697 -16.64 18.87 6.05
C ASP A 697 -15.31 18.17 5.76
N GLN A 698 -14.66 18.56 4.66
CA GLN A 698 -13.29 18.16 4.31
C GLN A 698 -13.04 16.63 4.36
N GLY A 699 -13.95 15.84 3.77
CA GLY A 699 -13.83 14.37 3.75
C GLY A 699 -14.53 13.67 4.92
N ASN A 700 -15.44 14.36 5.60
CA ASN A 700 -16.20 13.82 6.73
C ASN A 700 -17.69 14.15 6.59
N TRP A 701 -18.54 13.19 6.92
CA TRP A 701 -19.96 13.42 7.18
C TRP A 701 -20.17 13.82 8.64
N CYS A 702 -20.95 14.87 8.85
CA CYS A 702 -21.08 15.52 10.15
C CYS A 702 -22.55 15.75 10.49
N VAL A 703 -22.96 15.41 11.70
CA VAL A 703 -24.33 15.63 12.18
C VAL A 703 -24.31 16.32 13.55
N VAL A 704 -25.15 17.33 13.70
CA VAL A 704 -25.53 17.94 14.98
C VAL A 704 -26.89 17.39 15.39
N LEU A 705 -26.92 16.68 16.51
CA LEU A 705 -28.12 16.11 17.10
C LEU A 705 -28.56 16.94 18.31
N GLU A 706 -29.85 16.95 18.60
CA GLU A 706 -30.44 17.47 19.83
C GLU A 706 -31.35 16.41 20.45
N LYS A 707 -31.17 16.13 21.74
CA LYS A 707 -32.06 15.22 22.46
C LYS A 707 -33.42 15.89 22.69
N GLN A 708 -34.50 15.19 22.37
CA GLN A 708 -35.87 15.67 22.61
C GLN A 708 -36.25 15.60 24.10
#